data_AF-A0A8V0XLY5-F1
#
_entry.id   AF-A0A8V0XLY5-F1
#
_cell.length_a   1.000
_cell.length_b   1.000
_cell.length_c   1.000
_cell.angle_alpha   90.00
_cell.angle_beta   90.00
_cell.angle_gamma   90.00
#
_symmetry.space_group_name_H-M   'P 1'
#
loop_
_entity.id
_entity.type
_entity.pdbx_description
1 polymer ?
#
loop_
_entity_poly.entity_id
_entity_poly.type
_entity_poly.pdbx_seq_one_letter_code
_entity_poly.pdbx_strand_id
1 'polypeptide(L)'
;MLGTCVLCGWTDNCPEKYGEKRTYVEYNLTLHNYCLLMSSGIWQRGEENEGVDGFLIEDIRKEVNRAARLMCNICRKKGASIGCVAPKCKRSYHFPCGLQKECVFQFMEDFRSYCWEHKPVQIFSDKESREPSQCTICLDLVEHLPLYSVLRSPCCKNTWFHRECLQYQALSAGIFFFRCAVCNNKDKFQKEMLRMGIHIPEKDASWELEDNAYQDLLQCYQHCDIRRCLCKNGRDYNKPDSKWEIKRCQSCGSRGTHLACSSIKSWEQNWECVECRSIFAKGKYSKRKKHSLAPSEKMDGTTCLLEEPSPKLPRQSPGSQRNCLLQSPKIICQNNLSPCSLLELPTSNRVAMSLSPLMSNRNCSLRKKHLRMQRKEASNILKELKQQINTKTTRLNINTENIWKSALKGFRQRNFRPTNTIEVKFTNCKNRVKTDSFTGSKHLFFHLLMLHIQNSSLFEGSSAKNLSVDPQALKENLYFEAGKMIAVSLVHGGPSPGFFSKILFDCLVYGPENVKPNLDDVADAGVAQTIKKIKYSESLSSLQSTVHDCYDFLAAAGCLRPITSLRDKDMLVNDLLIHHVIKRIISPLESFRQGLKTLGLLEKMEMHPDAFSSLFCHKPENLSAEALCDLFTIHSSTDVNKVGAADFWMGYLQDVENIRGMLPNCGAF
;
A
#
# COMPACT_ATOMS: atom_id res chain seq x y z
N MET A 1 -33.23 8.61 -23.86
CA MET A 1 -32.46 9.66 -24.57
C MET A 1 -31.10 9.77 -23.89
N LEU A 2 -30.00 9.59 -24.61
CA LEU A 2 -28.65 9.81 -24.06
C LEU A 2 -28.49 11.30 -23.76
N GLY A 3 -28.60 11.68 -22.49
CA GLY A 3 -28.47 13.08 -22.07
C GLY A 3 -27.09 13.63 -22.41
N THR A 4 -27.02 14.90 -22.80
CA THR A 4 -25.76 15.61 -23.07
C THR A 4 -25.08 15.95 -21.74
N CYS A 5 -23.75 15.79 -21.63
CA CYS A 5 -23.08 16.21 -20.41
C CYS A 5 -23.21 17.73 -20.22
N VAL A 6 -23.71 18.18 -19.06
CA VAL A 6 -23.99 19.60 -18.81
C VAL A 6 -22.73 20.48 -18.71
N LEU A 7 -21.56 19.88 -18.45
CA LEU A 7 -20.28 20.60 -18.34
C LEU A 7 -19.55 20.73 -19.68
N CYS A 8 -19.52 19.69 -20.51
CA CYS A 8 -18.79 19.72 -21.79
C CYS A 8 -19.70 19.90 -23.02
N GLY A 9 -21.00 19.59 -22.91
CA GLY A 9 -21.96 19.63 -24.00
C GLY A 9 -21.84 18.48 -24.99
N TRP A 10 -21.14 17.38 -24.65
CA TRP A 10 -20.95 16.22 -25.54
C TRP A 10 -21.89 15.06 -25.19
N THR A 11 -22.27 14.30 -26.21
CA THR A 11 -23.10 13.08 -26.09
C THR A 11 -22.30 11.79 -25.95
N ASP A 12 -21.02 11.80 -26.36
CA ASP A 12 -20.15 10.63 -26.37
C ASP A 12 -20.06 9.95 -25.00
N ASN A 13 -19.99 8.62 -24.98
CA ASN A 13 -19.79 7.84 -23.77
C ASN A 13 -18.57 6.93 -23.96
N CYS A 14 -17.38 7.46 -23.68
CA CYS A 14 -16.13 6.71 -23.67
C CYS A 14 -15.54 6.81 -22.26
N PRO A 15 -15.86 5.86 -21.36
CA PRO A 15 -15.45 5.91 -19.96
C PRO A 15 -13.93 6.00 -19.77
N GLU A 16 -13.16 5.43 -20.70
CA GLU A 16 -11.69 5.44 -20.65
C GLU A 16 -11.13 6.84 -20.92
N LYS A 17 -11.82 7.65 -21.73
CA LYS A 17 -11.38 9.01 -22.09
C LYS A 17 -11.99 10.08 -21.20
N TYR A 18 -13.29 9.98 -20.90
CA TYR A 18 -14.05 11.05 -20.22
C TYR A 18 -14.52 10.68 -18.82
N GLY A 19 -14.20 9.46 -18.36
CA GLY A 19 -14.78 8.90 -17.15
C GLY A 19 -16.22 8.44 -17.40
N GLU A 20 -16.75 7.68 -16.44
CA GLU A 20 -18.11 7.15 -16.53
C GLU A 20 -19.13 8.28 -16.74
N LYS A 21 -20.03 8.09 -17.71
CA LYS A 21 -21.12 9.01 -17.96
C LYS A 21 -22.37 8.54 -17.22
N ARG A 22 -22.80 9.33 -16.24
CA ARG A 22 -23.98 9.01 -15.43
C ARG A 22 -25.09 10.05 -15.64
N THR A 23 -26.33 9.56 -15.67
CA THR A 23 -27.54 10.38 -15.76
C THR A 23 -28.30 10.28 -14.46
N TYR A 24 -28.45 11.42 -13.78
CA TYR A 24 -29.15 11.52 -12.50
C TYR A 24 -30.55 12.06 -12.77
N VAL A 25 -31.52 11.14 -12.88
CA VAL A 25 -32.91 11.45 -13.25
C VAL A 25 -33.56 12.40 -12.23
N GLU A 26 -33.33 12.15 -10.94
CA GLU A 26 -33.86 12.97 -9.82
C GLU A 26 -33.45 14.44 -9.91
N TYR A 27 -32.25 14.71 -10.42
CA TYR A 27 -31.69 16.06 -10.52
C TYR A 27 -31.78 16.66 -11.92
N ASN A 28 -32.25 15.87 -12.90
CA ASN A 28 -32.25 16.18 -14.32
C ASN A 28 -30.87 16.63 -14.84
N LEU A 29 -29.81 15.87 -14.50
CA LEU A 29 -28.43 16.17 -14.87
C LEU A 29 -27.76 14.96 -15.53
N THR A 30 -26.91 15.21 -16.51
CA THR A 30 -26.01 14.19 -17.07
C THR A 30 -24.58 14.70 -17.02
N LEU A 31 -23.66 13.89 -16.52
CA LEU A 31 -22.29 14.28 -16.24
C LEU A 31 -21.32 13.20 -16.70
N HIS A 32 -20.20 13.61 -17.30
CA HIS A 32 -18.99 12.80 -17.36
C HIS A 32 -18.21 13.00 -16.08
N ASN A 33 -17.76 11.91 -15.46
CA ASN A 33 -17.03 11.97 -14.21
C ASN A 33 -15.78 12.88 -14.30
N TYR A 34 -14.96 12.76 -15.35
CA TYR A 34 -13.74 13.58 -15.44
C TYR A 34 -14.04 15.06 -15.77
N CYS A 35 -15.16 15.36 -16.43
CA CYS A 35 -15.59 16.76 -16.59
C CYS A 35 -15.92 17.38 -15.23
N LEU A 36 -16.60 16.65 -14.34
CA LEU A 36 -16.92 17.09 -12.99
C LEU A 36 -15.66 17.26 -12.15
N LEU A 37 -14.84 16.21 -12.09
CA LEU A 37 -13.64 16.14 -11.25
C LEU A 37 -12.60 17.23 -11.59
N MET A 38 -12.45 17.58 -12.87
CA MET A 38 -11.46 18.56 -13.32
C MET A 38 -11.98 20.00 -13.37
N SER A 39 -13.26 20.24 -13.06
CA SER A 39 -13.85 21.57 -13.10
C SER A 39 -13.25 22.46 -12.01
N SER A 40 -12.81 23.67 -12.37
CA SER A 40 -11.96 24.49 -11.49
C SER A 40 -12.71 25.22 -10.37
N GLY A 41 -14.04 25.29 -10.42
CA GLY A 41 -14.85 26.04 -9.45
C GLY A 41 -15.69 25.18 -8.52
N ILE A 42 -15.44 23.87 -8.43
CA ILE A 42 -16.22 22.94 -7.61
C ILE A 42 -15.34 22.20 -6.60
N TRP A 43 -15.93 21.85 -5.45
CA TRP A 43 -15.28 21.14 -4.35
C TRP A 43 -16.23 20.06 -3.82
N GLN A 44 -15.71 18.87 -3.53
CA GLN A 44 -16.44 17.83 -2.80
C GLN A 44 -16.58 18.27 -1.33
N ARG A 45 -17.80 18.66 -0.94
CA ARG A 45 -18.14 19.07 0.43
C ARG A 45 -19.18 18.18 1.09
N GLY A 46 -19.90 17.37 0.30
CA GLY A 46 -20.86 16.40 0.81
C GLY A 46 -20.18 15.09 1.18
N GLU A 47 -20.91 14.25 1.91
CA GLU A 47 -20.53 12.86 2.19
C GLU A 47 -20.62 12.02 0.89
N GLU A 48 -19.98 10.84 0.83
CA GLU A 48 -19.90 10.03 -0.41
C GLU A 48 -21.27 9.69 -1.02
N ASN A 49 -22.30 9.54 -0.20
CA ASN A 49 -23.67 9.22 -0.61
C ASN A 49 -24.54 10.47 -0.92
N GLU A 50 -24.01 11.68 -0.76
CA GLU A 50 -24.72 12.92 -1.04
C GLU A 50 -24.40 13.46 -2.44
N GLY A 51 -25.46 13.87 -3.16
CA GLY A 51 -25.34 14.47 -4.48
C GLY A 51 -24.77 13.51 -5.53
N VAL A 52 -23.69 13.92 -6.20
CA VAL A 52 -22.96 13.11 -7.19
C VAL A 52 -21.59 12.80 -6.62
N ASP A 53 -21.39 11.61 -6.05
CA ASP A 53 -20.12 11.17 -5.46
C ASP A 53 -19.54 12.23 -4.48
N GLY A 54 -20.35 12.81 -3.60
CA GLY A 54 -19.95 13.88 -2.65
C GLY A 54 -19.94 15.31 -3.20
N PHE A 55 -20.22 15.51 -4.50
CA PHE A 55 -20.48 16.83 -5.06
C PHE A 55 -21.95 17.20 -4.89
N LEU A 56 -22.21 18.23 -4.07
CA LEU A 56 -23.56 18.73 -3.84
C LEU A 56 -24.16 19.27 -5.15
N ILE A 57 -25.42 18.91 -5.43
CA ILE A 57 -26.11 19.29 -6.67
C ILE A 57 -26.15 20.81 -6.88
N GLU A 58 -26.28 21.57 -5.79
CA GLU A 58 -26.23 23.03 -5.83
C GLU A 58 -24.88 23.57 -6.32
N ASP A 59 -23.77 22.96 -5.89
CA ASP A 59 -22.43 23.36 -6.31
C ASP A 59 -22.17 22.98 -7.77
N ILE A 60 -22.67 21.84 -8.22
CA ILE A 60 -22.64 21.45 -9.64
C ILE A 60 -23.39 22.48 -10.48
N ARG A 61 -24.58 22.89 -10.06
CA ARG A 61 -25.37 23.93 -10.77
C ARG A 61 -24.66 25.28 -10.76
N LYS A 62 -24.05 25.69 -9.63
CA LYS A 62 -23.23 26.91 -9.55
C LYS A 62 -22.04 26.84 -10.50
N GLU A 63 -21.38 25.70 -10.58
CA GLU A 63 -20.23 25.49 -11.47
C GLU A 63 -20.64 25.52 -12.95
N VAL A 64 -21.75 24.88 -13.32
CA VAL A 64 -22.32 24.96 -14.67
C VAL A 64 -22.64 26.42 -15.03
N ASN A 65 -23.25 27.18 -14.11
CA ASN A 65 -23.55 28.59 -14.32
C ASN A 65 -22.29 29.47 -14.45
N ARG A 66 -21.23 29.17 -13.70
CA ARG A 66 -19.93 29.83 -13.82
C ARG A 66 -19.29 29.52 -15.16
N ALA A 67 -19.23 28.25 -15.53
CA ALA A 67 -18.64 27.75 -16.77
C ALA A 67 -19.37 28.31 -18.00
N ALA A 68 -20.70 28.51 -17.93
CA ALA A 68 -21.50 29.10 -19.00
C ALA A 68 -21.05 30.54 -19.38
N ARG A 69 -20.35 31.24 -18.49
CA ARG A 69 -19.78 32.58 -18.75
C ARG A 69 -18.39 32.52 -19.38
N LEU A 70 -17.74 31.36 -19.36
CA LEU A 70 -16.39 31.15 -19.88
C LEU A 70 -16.41 30.55 -21.27
N MET A 71 -15.52 31.07 -22.13
CA MET A 71 -15.37 30.61 -23.51
C MET A 71 -14.21 29.61 -23.60
N CYS A 72 -14.43 28.49 -24.27
CA CYS A 72 -13.38 27.51 -24.55
C CYS A 72 -12.39 28.09 -25.55
N ASN A 73 -11.11 28.15 -25.19
CA ASN A 73 -10.05 28.67 -26.07
C ASN A 73 -9.76 27.77 -27.28
N ILE A 74 -10.34 26.56 -27.34
CA ILE A 74 -10.15 25.58 -28.41
C ILE A 74 -11.34 25.62 -29.37
N CYS A 75 -12.55 25.30 -28.90
CA CYS A 75 -13.75 25.23 -29.75
C CYS A 75 -14.57 26.54 -29.83
N ARG A 76 -14.18 27.58 -29.06
CA ARG A 76 -14.84 28.90 -29.00
C ARG A 76 -16.30 28.90 -28.50
N LYS A 77 -16.82 27.77 -28.02
CA LYS A 77 -18.15 27.68 -27.39
C LYS A 77 -18.09 27.99 -25.89
N LYS A 78 -19.22 28.43 -25.32
CA LYS A 78 -19.38 28.66 -23.86
C LYS A 78 -19.39 27.34 -23.07
N GLY A 79 -19.24 27.40 -21.74
CA GLY A 79 -19.28 26.23 -20.86
C GLY A 79 -17.91 25.70 -20.46
N ALA A 80 -16.83 26.45 -20.65
CA ALA A 80 -15.47 25.99 -20.38
C ALA A 80 -15.16 25.97 -18.87
N SER A 81 -15.42 24.85 -18.20
CA SER A 81 -15.27 24.74 -16.74
C SER A 81 -13.83 24.60 -16.26
N ILE A 82 -12.89 24.19 -17.13
CA ILE A 82 -11.51 23.89 -16.72
C ILE A 82 -10.57 25.02 -17.12
N GLY A 83 -9.79 25.53 -16.16
CA GLY A 83 -8.76 26.53 -16.37
C GLY A 83 -7.34 25.96 -16.27
N CYS A 84 -6.40 26.59 -16.97
CA CYS A 84 -4.98 26.29 -16.80
C CYS A 84 -4.45 26.87 -15.49
N VAL A 85 -3.71 26.07 -14.71
CA VAL A 85 -3.15 26.45 -13.40
C VAL A 85 -1.94 27.39 -13.51
N ALA A 86 -1.32 27.50 -14.68
CA ALA A 86 -0.11 28.29 -14.86
C ALA A 86 -0.35 29.77 -14.50
N PRO A 87 0.55 30.41 -13.72
CA PRO A 87 0.39 31.81 -13.34
C PRO A 87 0.20 32.69 -14.57
N LYS A 88 -0.76 33.63 -14.51
CA LYS A 88 -1.12 34.57 -15.59
C LYS A 88 -1.77 33.93 -16.84
N CYS A 89 -1.91 32.60 -16.91
CA CYS A 89 -2.66 31.95 -17.99
C CYS A 89 -4.17 32.11 -17.74
N LYS A 90 -4.89 32.70 -18.71
CA LYS A 90 -6.36 32.87 -18.64
C LYS A 90 -7.12 31.87 -19.52
N ARG A 91 -6.45 30.81 -19.99
CA ARG A 91 -7.07 29.83 -20.89
C ARG A 91 -8.02 28.92 -20.11
N SER A 92 -9.25 28.82 -20.60
CA SER A 92 -10.26 27.87 -20.18
C SER A 92 -10.67 26.96 -21.33
N TYR A 93 -11.00 25.71 -21.05
CA TYR A 93 -11.43 24.73 -22.05
C TYR A 93 -12.36 23.69 -21.46
N HIS A 94 -13.13 23.02 -22.33
CA HIS A 94 -13.84 21.79 -21.95
C HIS A 94 -12.84 20.65 -21.79
N PHE A 95 -13.16 19.66 -20.94
CA PHE A 95 -12.31 18.48 -20.78
C PHE A 95 -12.04 17.73 -22.11
N PRO A 96 -13.05 17.40 -22.94
CA PRO A 96 -12.79 16.72 -24.23
C PRO A 96 -11.97 17.56 -25.19
N CYS A 97 -12.22 18.89 -25.25
CA CYS A 97 -11.43 19.79 -26.07
C CYS A 97 -9.96 19.82 -25.62
N GLY A 98 -9.71 19.85 -24.31
CA GLY A 98 -8.36 19.81 -23.77
C GLY A 98 -7.64 18.52 -24.14
N LEU A 99 -8.30 17.36 -24.07
CA LEU A 99 -7.71 16.09 -24.52
C LEU A 99 -7.34 16.11 -26.01
N GLN A 100 -8.21 16.64 -26.87
CA GLN A 100 -7.93 16.79 -28.30
C GLN A 100 -6.76 17.73 -28.60
N LYS A 101 -6.54 18.73 -27.73
CA LYS A 101 -5.43 19.68 -27.84
C LYS A 101 -4.23 19.27 -26.99
N GLU A 102 -4.20 18.04 -26.48
CA GLU A 102 -3.09 17.48 -25.70
C GLU A 102 -2.78 18.26 -24.41
N CYS A 103 -3.81 18.83 -23.77
CA CYS A 103 -3.71 19.34 -22.41
C CYS A 103 -3.40 18.20 -21.43
N VAL A 104 -2.75 18.52 -20.31
CA VAL A 104 -2.45 17.56 -19.26
C VAL A 104 -3.31 17.85 -18.03
N PHE A 105 -4.02 16.83 -17.57
CA PHE A 105 -4.88 16.86 -16.39
C PHE A 105 -4.29 15.95 -15.33
N GLN A 106 -3.89 16.50 -14.19
CA GLN A 106 -3.28 15.73 -13.11
C GLN A 106 -4.36 15.26 -12.14
N PHE A 107 -4.62 13.96 -12.09
CA PHE A 107 -5.57 13.32 -11.17
C PHE A 107 -4.92 13.09 -9.78
N MET A 108 -4.27 14.13 -9.25
CA MET A 108 -3.59 14.09 -7.96
C MET A 108 -3.64 15.46 -7.29
N GLU A 109 -3.57 15.48 -5.96
CA GLU A 109 -3.53 16.69 -5.15
C GLU A 109 -4.67 17.68 -5.50
N ASP A 110 -4.34 18.84 -6.07
CA ASP A 110 -5.26 19.94 -6.36
C ASP A 110 -5.91 19.85 -7.77
N PHE A 111 -5.93 18.68 -8.40
CA PHE A 111 -6.50 18.45 -9.75
C PHE A 111 -5.99 19.43 -10.82
N ARG A 112 -4.68 19.65 -10.84
CA ARG A 112 -4.05 20.68 -11.67
C ARG A 112 -4.21 20.38 -13.15
N SER A 113 -4.70 21.35 -13.89
CA SER A 113 -4.90 21.29 -15.33
C SER A 113 -3.95 22.24 -16.06
N TYR A 114 -3.30 21.76 -17.11
CA TYR A 114 -2.33 22.52 -17.90
C TYR A 114 -2.75 22.58 -19.36
N CYS A 115 -2.73 23.77 -19.95
CA CYS A 115 -2.98 23.93 -21.37
C CYS A 115 -1.81 23.40 -22.22
N TRP A 116 -2.01 23.27 -23.52
CA TRP A 116 -1.03 22.76 -24.47
C TRP A 116 0.34 23.48 -24.47
N GLU A 117 0.40 24.73 -24.00
CA GLU A 117 1.65 25.50 -23.85
C GLU A 117 2.31 25.35 -22.48
N HIS A 118 1.54 25.07 -21.43
CA HIS A 118 2.06 24.97 -20.06
C HIS A 118 2.12 23.54 -19.54
N LYS A 119 1.86 22.55 -20.41
CA LYS A 119 1.87 21.13 -20.03
C LYS A 119 3.27 20.71 -19.57
N PRO A 120 3.36 19.85 -18.53
CA PRO A 120 4.63 19.27 -18.14
C PRO A 120 5.20 18.42 -19.28
N VAL A 121 6.53 18.43 -19.38
CA VAL A 121 7.30 17.62 -20.33
C VAL A 121 8.35 16.79 -19.58
N GLN A 122 8.70 15.64 -20.15
CA GLN A 122 9.80 14.82 -19.65
C GLN A 122 11.11 15.35 -20.24
N ILE A 123 12.09 15.58 -19.36
CA ILE A 123 13.41 16.10 -19.76
C ILE A 123 14.40 14.93 -19.83
N PHE A 124 15.11 14.78 -20.94
CA PHE A 124 16.15 13.76 -21.12
C PHE A 124 17.28 14.27 -22.02
N SER A 125 18.44 13.62 -21.98
CA SER A 125 19.63 14.02 -22.74
C SER A 125 19.56 13.57 -24.19
N ASP A 126 19.93 14.44 -25.14
CA ASP A 126 19.99 14.16 -26.58
C ASP A 126 20.97 13.05 -27.02
N LYS A 127 21.76 12.49 -26.09
CA LYS A 127 22.79 11.48 -26.38
C LYS A 127 22.28 10.03 -26.44
N GLU A 128 20.98 9.80 -26.28
CA GLU A 128 20.40 8.46 -26.27
C GLU A 128 19.94 8.01 -27.67
N SER A 129 20.01 6.70 -27.93
CA SER A 129 19.60 6.10 -29.20
C SER A 129 18.13 6.39 -29.50
N ARG A 130 17.86 7.03 -30.64
CA ARG A 130 16.51 7.35 -31.15
C ARG A 130 15.84 6.18 -31.86
N GLU A 131 16.42 4.99 -31.80
CA GLU A 131 15.83 3.80 -32.41
C GLU A 131 14.50 3.46 -31.70
N PRO A 132 13.42 3.21 -32.46
CA PRO A 132 12.15 2.80 -31.89
C PRO A 132 12.33 1.55 -31.03
N SER A 133 11.65 1.50 -29.88
CA SER A 133 11.60 0.30 -29.03
C SER A 133 10.20 -0.28 -29.01
N GLN A 134 10.07 -1.50 -28.50
CA GLN A 134 8.77 -2.14 -28.37
C GLN A 134 8.11 -1.71 -27.05
N CYS A 135 6.87 -1.22 -27.12
CA CYS A 135 6.03 -0.99 -25.95
C CYS A 135 5.83 -2.33 -25.22
N THR A 136 6.25 -2.45 -23.97
CA THR A 136 6.12 -3.73 -23.26
C THR A 136 4.68 -4.05 -22.83
N ILE A 137 3.72 -3.17 -23.12
CA ILE A 137 2.30 -3.37 -22.80
C ILE A 137 1.57 -3.95 -24.02
N CYS A 138 1.63 -3.30 -25.18
CA CYS A 138 0.95 -3.76 -26.40
C CYS A 138 1.84 -4.54 -27.37
N LEU A 139 3.15 -4.55 -27.16
CA LEU A 139 4.14 -5.17 -28.04
C LEU A 139 4.28 -4.51 -29.42
N ASP A 140 3.73 -3.31 -29.63
CA ASP A 140 3.94 -2.52 -30.85
C ASP A 140 5.14 -1.57 -30.73
N LEU A 141 5.60 -1.03 -31.86
CA LEU A 141 6.69 -0.06 -31.92
C LEU A 141 6.29 1.27 -31.27
N VAL A 142 7.23 1.85 -30.54
CA VAL A 142 7.15 3.16 -29.88
C VAL A 142 8.36 4.00 -30.28
N GLU A 143 8.09 5.20 -30.76
CA GLU A 143 9.11 6.19 -31.10
C GLU A 143 9.70 6.85 -29.84
N HIS A 144 11.01 7.08 -29.82
CA HIS A 144 11.69 7.76 -28.70
C HIS A 144 11.64 9.28 -28.85
N LEU A 145 10.43 9.84 -28.86
CA LEU A 145 10.20 11.27 -29.00
C LEU A 145 9.41 11.83 -27.80
N PRO A 146 9.68 13.08 -27.36
CA PRO A 146 8.95 13.73 -26.28
C PRO A 146 7.57 14.22 -26.76
N LEU A 147 6.71 13.30 -27.19
CA LEU A 147 5.36 13.58 -27.66
C LEU A 147 4.35 13.41 -26.53
N TYR A 148 3.16 13.99 -26.68
CA TYR A 148 2.08 13.75 -25.72
C TYR A 148 1.65 12.28 -25.68
N SER A 149 1.64 11.62 -26.84
CA SER A 149 1.23 10.23 -27.04
C SER A 149 2.23 9.20 -26.52
N VAL A 150 3.45 9.60 -26.17
CA VAL A 150 4.51 8.68 -25.76
C VAL A 150 5.13 9.14 -24.44
N LEU A 151 5.26 8.22 -23.49
CA LEU A 151 5.88 8.48 -22.20
C LEU A 151 7.03 7.52 -21.94
N ARG A 152 8.09 8.05 -21.33
CA ARG A 152 9.27 7.30 -20.92
C ARG A 152 9.17 6.88 -19.47
N SER A 153 9.72 5.70 -19.18
CA SER A 153 9.93 5.23 -17.82
C SER A 153 10.93 6.11 -17.05
N PRO A 154 10.60 6.61 -15.84
CA PRO A 154 11.55 7.33 -14.98
C PRO A 154 12.56 6.40 -14.27
N CYS A 155 12.32 5.09 -14.24
CA CYS A 155 13.13 4.12 -13.51
C CYS A 155 13.97 3.20 -14.40
N CYS A 156 13.60 3.05 -15.68
CA CYS A 156 14.33 2.22 -16.65
C CYS A 156 14.87 3.08 -17.80
N LYS A 157 16.13 2.85 -18.17
CA LYS A 157 16.72 3.49 -19.36
C LYS A 157 16.09 2.90 -20.63
N ASN A 158 15.90 3.74 -21.64
CA ASN A 158 15.39 3.35 -22.98
C ASN A 158 14.09 2.54 -22.96
N THR A 159 13.20 2.79 -21.99
CA THR A 159 11.89 2.15 -21.93
C THR A 159 10.81 3.19 -22.16
N TRP A 160 9.99 2.97 -23.18
CA TRP A 160 8.96 3.90 -23.63
C TRP A 160 7.63 3.18 -23.82
N PHE A 161 6.54 3.92 -23.68
CA PHE A 161 5.19 3.40 -23.71
C PHE A 161 4.25 4.37 -24.42
N HIS A 162 3.25 3.83 -25.12
CA HIS A 162 2.11 4.63 -25.54
C HIS A 162 1.35 5.12 -24.30
N ARG A 163 0.98 6.41 -24.29
CA ARG A 163 0.13 7.01 -23.26
C ARG A 163 -1.16 6.22 -23.08
N GLU A 164 -1.78 5.80 -24.18
CA GLU A 164 -3.04 5.02 -24.14
C GLU A 164 -2.83 3.66 -23.47
N CYS A 165 -1.73 2.96 -23.78
CA CYS A 165 -1.40 1.70 -23.10
C CYS A 165 -1.18 1.89 -21.61
N LEU A 166 -0.50 2.96 -21.20
CA LEU A 166 -0.31 3.29 -19.78
C LEU A 166 -1.63 3.63 -19.10
N GLN A 167 -2.49 4.39 -19.76
CA GLN A 167 -3.80 4.74 -19.23
C GLN A 167 -4.68 3.50 -19.05
N TYR A 168 -4.71 2.60 -20.03
CA TYR A 168 -5.43 1.33 -19.94
C TYR A 168 -4.87 0.45 -18.82
N GLN A 169 -3.54 0.29 -18.77
CA GLN A 169 -2.88 -0.48 -17.71
C GLN A 169 -3.18 0.11 -16.32
N ALA A 170 -3.18 1.44 -16.16
CA ALA A 170 -3.53 2.09 -14.91
C ALA A 170 -5.00 1.85 -14.53
N LEU A 171 -5.92 1.96 -15.48
CA LEU A 171 -7.35 1.69 -15.26
C LEU A 171 -7.64 0.23 -14.91
N SER A 172 -6.85 -0.72 -15.41
CA SER A 172 -7.00 -2.14 -15.08
C SER A 172 -6.32 -2.50 -13.76
N ALA A 173 -5.10 -2.01 -13.52
CA ALA A 173 -4.27 -2.40 -12.37
C ALA A 173 -4.60 -1.65 -11.07
N GLY A 174 -5.19 -0.45 -11.17
CA GLY A 174 -5.41 0.42 -10.02
C GLY A 174 -4.11 0.87 -9.33
N ILE A 175 -4.25 1.67 -8.27
CA ILE A 175 -3.12 2.25 -7.54
C ILE A 175 -2.22 1.21 -6.87
N PHE A 176 -2.75 0.03 -6.54
CA PHE A 176 -1.99 -1.00 -5.84
C PHE A 176 -1.00 -1.71 -6.77
N PHE A 177 -1.41 -2.06 -7.98
CA PHE A 177 -0.63 -2.89 -8.90
C PHE A 177 -0.03 -2.16 -10.10
N PHE A 178 -0.40 -0.89 -10.35
CA PHE A 178 0.19 -0.11 -11.44
C PHE A 178 1.66 0.24 -11.14
N ARG A 179 2.59 -0.39 -11.86
CA ARG A 179 4.04 -0.30 -11.65
C ARG A 179 4.78 -0.47 -12.96
N CYS A 180 6.06 -0.10 -13.00
CA CYS A 180 6.86 -0.26 -14.21
C CYS A 180 6.91 -1.75 -14.63
N ALA A 181 6.41 -2.08 -15.82
CA ALA A 181 6.38 -3.44 -16.36
C ALA A 181 7.77 -4.10 -16.51
N VAL A 182 8.85 -3.30 -16.48
CA VAL A 182 10.22 -3.78 -16.66
C VAL A 182 10.94 -4.05 -15.33
N CYS A 183 10.87 -3.13 -14.38
CA CYS A 183 11.65 -3.23 -13.12
C CYS A 183 10.80 -3.31 -11.85
N ASN A 184 9.47 -3.31 -11.98
CA ASN A 184 8.52 -3.37 -10.87
C ASN A 184 8.59 -2.19 -9.88
N ASN A 185 9.30 -1.10 -10.22
CA ASN A 185 9.32 0.10 -9.39
C ASN A 185 7.94 0.77 -9.43
N LYS A 186 7.31 0.92 -8.27
CA LYS A 186 6.02 1.57 -8.08
C LYS A 186 6.20 3.08 -7.92
N ASP A 187 6.96 3.51 -6.91
CA ASP A 187 6.96 4.90 -6.44
C ASP A 187 7.40 5.92 -7.50
N LYS A 188 8.54 5.69 -8.17
CA LYS A 188 9.04 6.62 -9.19
C LYS A 188 8.14 6.61 -10.41
N PHE A 189 7.67 5.42 -10.79
CA PHE A 189 6.85 5.22 -11.96
C PHE A 189 5.50 5.92 -11.82
N GLN A 190 4.75 5.60 -10.76
CA GLN A 190 3.45 6.20 -10.49
C GLN A 190 3.54 7.73 -10.38
N LYS A 191 4.52 8.24 -9.63
CA LYS A 191 4.71 9.69 -9.46
C LYS A 191 4.89 10.42 -10.79
N GLU A 192 5.70 9.89 -11.69
CA GLU A 192 5.90 10.50 -13.01
C GLU A 192 4.68 10.32 -13.91
N MET A 193 4.03 9.16 -13.90
CA MET A 193 2.83 8.91 -14.71
C MET A 193 1.67 9.85 -14.29
N LEU A 194 1.45 10.04 -12.98
CA LEU A 194 0.49 11.00 -12.44
C LEU A 194 0.84 12.45 -12.83
N ARG A 195 2.12 12.83 -12.71
CA ARG A 195 2.61 14.16 -13.13
C ARG A 195 2.34 14.40 -14.62
N MET A 196 2.47 13.37 -15.45
CA MET A 196 2.19 13.43 -16.88
C MET A 196 0.69 13.27 -17.21
N GLY A 197 -0.18 13.15 -16.21
CA GLY A 197 -1.64 13.11 -16.37
C GLY A 197 -2.22 11.75 -16.76
N ILE A 198 -1.53 10.64 -16.41
CA ILE A 198 -2.14 9.32 -16.40
C ILE A 198 -3.02 9.20 -15.16
N HIS A 199 -4.30 8.92 -15.34
CA HIS A 199 -5.21 8.66 -14.24
C HIS A 199 -4.99 7.25 -13.67
N ILE A 200 -4.71 7.16 -12.37
CA ILE A 200 -4.56 5.89 -11.65
C ILE A 200 -5.68 5.85 -10.58
N PRO A 201 -6.76 5.09 -10.80
CA PRO A 201 -7.87 5.04 -9.85
C PRO A 201 -7.48 4.25 -8.58
N GLU A 202 -8.04 4.67 -7.45
CA GLU A 202 -8.00 3.93 -6.18
C GLU A 202 -9.09 2.84 -6.20
N LYS A 203 -8.76 1.71 -6.82
CA LYS A 203 -9.62 0.52 -6.88
C LYS A 203 -8.75 -0.75 -6.95
N ASP A 204 -9.36 -1.88 -6.62
CA ASP A 204 -8.78 -3.20 -6.84
C ASP A 204 -8.53 -3.44 -8.33
N ALA A 205 -7.60 -4.34 -8.63
CA ALA A 205 -7.32 -4.64 -10.01
C ALA A 205 -8.52 -5.34 -10.66
N SER A 206 -8.80 -5.06 -11.93
CA SER A 206 -9.98 -5.63 -12.61
C SER A 206 -9.97 -7.16 -12.61
N TRP A 207 -8.79 -7.78 -12.67
CA TRP A 207 -8.60 -9.23 -12.62
C TRP A 207 -8.78 -9.84 -11.22
N GLU A 208 -8.95 -9.05 -10.17
CA GLU A 208 -9.33 -9.54 -8.84
C GLU A 208 -10.86 -9.62 -8.67
N LEU A 209 -11.61 -8.95 -9.55
CA LEU A 209 -13.07 -8.88 -9.51
C LEU A 209 -13.75 -9.82 -10.52
N GLU A 210 -12.99 -10.43 -11.41
CA GLU A 210 -13.49 -11.41 -12.37
C GLU A 210 -13.64 -12.79 -11.70
N ASP A 211 -14.88 -13.29 -11.64
CA ASP A 211 -15.15 -14.66 -11.21
C ASP A 211 -14.32 -15.63 -12.07
N ASN A 212 -13.56 -16.52 -11.41
CA ASN A 212 -12.66 -17.46 -12.06
C ASN A 212 -11.44 -16.85 -12.79
N ALA A 213 -11.02 -15.61 -12.48
CA ALA A 213 -9.84 -14.98 -13.07
C ALA A 213 -8.55 -15.83 -13.02
N TYR A 214 -8.47 -16.75 -12.05
CA TYR A 214 -7.33 -17.65 -11.86
C TYR A 214 -7.57 -19.09 -12.34
N GLN A 215 -8.73 -19.39 -12.94
CA GLN A 215 -9.08 -20.75 -13.37
C GLN A 215 -8.13 -21.25 -14.48
N ASP A 216 -7.69 -20.36 -15.37
CA ASP A 216 -6.68 -20.67 -16.38
C ASP A 216 -5.29 -20.91 -15.77
N LEU A 217 -5.00 -20.31 -14.60
CA LEU A 217 -3.76 -20.58 -13.85
C LEU A 217 -3.78 -21.96 -13.17
N LEU A 218 -4.96 -22.55 -12.97
CA LEU A 218 -5.13 -23.93 -12.51
C LEU A 218 -5.01 -24.94 -13.66
N GLN A 219 -5.18 -24.51 -14.92
CA GLN A 219 -4.92 -25.37 -16.07
C GLN A 219 -3.41 -25.56 -16.27
N CYS A 220 -2.92 -26.70 -15.80
CA CYS A 220 -1.56 -27.13 -16.13
C CYS A 220 -1.49 -27.51 -17.61
N TYR A 221 -0.50 -26.97 -18.34
CA TYR A 221 -0.23 -27.33 -19.73
C TYR A 221 -0.01 -28.85 -19.89
N GLN A 222 -0.84 -29.51 -20.70
CA GLN A 222 -0.90 -30.98 -20.85
C GLN A 222 -0.79 -31.40 -22.32
N HIS A 223 0.18 -30.87 -23.06
CA HIS A 223 0.47 -31.29 -24.43
C HIS A 223 1.93 -31.74 -24.61
N CYS A 224 2.15 -32.76 -25.43
CA CYS A 224 3.49 -33.23 -25.80
C CYS A 224 4.02 -32.55 -27.07
N ASP A 225 4.91 -31.58 -26.87
CA ASP A 225 5.54 -30.75 -27.91
C ASP A 225 6.75 -31.41 -28.58
N ILE A 226 7.09 -32.66 -28.22
CA ILE A 226 8.21 -33.33 -28.88
C ILE A 226 7.86 -33.58 -30.35
N ARG A 227 8.84 -33.42 -31.25
CA ARG A 227 8.62 -33.62 -32.69
C ARG A 227 7.98 -34.98 -33.01
N ARG A 228 8.46 -36.06 -32.40
CA ARG A 228 7.94 -37.43 -32.56
C ARG A 228 7.33 -37.97 -31.26
N CYS A 229 6.03 -37.83 -31.10
CA CYS A 229 5.30 -38.38 -29.96
C CYS A 229 5.16 -39.90 -30.09
N LEU A 230 5.47 -40.64 -29.03
CA LEU A 230 5.36 -42.10 -28.94
C LEU A 230 4.00 -42.56 -28.38
N CYS A 231 3.18 -41.62 -27.89
CA CYS A 231 1.88 -41.93 -27.29
C CYS A 231 0.83 -42.25 -28.36
N LYS A 232 0.29 -43.47 -28.33
CA LYS A 232 -0.77 -43.92 -29.24
C LYS A 232 -2.14 -43.29 -28.96
N ASN A 233 -2.33 -42.77 -27.74
CA ASN A 233 -3.58 -42.14 -27.31
C ASN A 233 -3.64 -40.64 -27.64
N GLY A 234 -2.64 -40.11 -28.34
CA GLY A 234 -2.55 -38.70 -28.72
C GLY A 234 -1.57 -37.89 -27.87
N ARG A 235 -1.35 -36.64 -28.28
CA ARG A 235 -0.37 -35.73 -27.66
C ARG A 235 -0.86 -35.10 -26.37
N ASP A 236 -2.17 -34.98 -26.22
CA ASP A 236 -2.85 -34.42 -25.04
C ASP A 236 -3.17 -35.49 -23.98
N TYR A 237 -2.92 -36.76 -24.28
CA TYR A 237 -3.17 -37.84 -23.33
C TYR A 237 -2.18 -37.74 -22.17
N ASN A 238 -2.69 -37.52 -20.96
CA ASN A 238 -1.90 -37.42 -19.75
C ASN A 238 -2.40 -38.45 -18.73
N LYS A 239 -1.54 -39.38 -18.31
CA LYS A 239 -1.85 -40.36 -17.27
C LYS A 239 -0.84 -40.24 -16.13
N PRO A 240 -1.24 -39.78 -14.93
CA PRO A 240 -0.38 -39.70 -13.76
C PRO A 240 0.31 -41.03 -13.43
N ASP A 241 1.52 -40.96 -12.88
CA ASP A 241 2.31 -42.12 -12.42
C ASP A 241 2.56 -43.15 -13.53
N SER A 242 2.75 -42.66 -14.76
CA SER A 242 2.99 -43.50 -15.92
C SER A 242 3.97 -42.89 -16.90
N LYS A 243 4.45 -43.70 -17.84
CA LYS A 243 5.30 -43.25 -18.95
C LYS A 243 4.63 -42.20 -19.88
N TRP A 244 3.32 -42.02 -19.75
CA TRP A 244 2.49 -41.06 -20.47
C TRP A 244 2.12 -39.84 -19.62
N GLU A 245 2.74 -39.66 -18.47
CA GLU A 245 2.61 -38.40 -17.72
C GLU A 245 3.37 -37.29 -18.45
N ILE A 246 2.73 -36.12 -18.57
CA ILE A 246 3.30 -34.97 -19.29
C ILE A 246 4.14 -34.13 -18.33
N LYS A 247 5.45 -34.11 -18.59
CA LYS A 247 6.42 -33.30 -17.88
C LYS A 247 6.58 -31.94 -18.54
N ARG A 248 6.39 -30.86 -17.77
CA ARG A 248 6.53 -29.47 -18.24
C ARG A 248 7.99 -29.02 -18.23
N CYS A 249 8.32 -28.07 -19.09
CA CYS A 249 9.63 -27.44 -19.09
C CYS A 249 9.85 -26.67 -17.78
N GLN A 250 10.94 -26.99 -17.08
CA GLN A 250 11.32 -26.35 -15.81
C GLN A 250 11.41 -24.82 -15.91
N SER A 251 11.82 -24.31 -17.08
CA SER A 251 12.18 -22.91 -17.25
C SER A 251 11.01 -22.01 -17.64
N CYS A 252 10.11 -22.47 -18.53
CA CYS A 252 8.99 -21.66 -19.02
C CYS A 252 7.61 -22.19 -18.58
N GLY A 253 7.48 -23.47 -18.24
CA GLY A 253 6.19 -24.10 -17.95
C GLY A 253 5.23 -24.21 -19.15
N SER A 254 5.49 -23.50 -20.25
CA SER A 254 4.62 -23.38 -21.43
C SER A 254 4.82 -24.45 -22.51
N ARG A 255 5.66 -25.46 -22.24
CA ARG A 255 5.86 -26.63 -23.11
C ARG A 255 5.90 -27.90 -22.30
N GLY A 256 5.50 -29.02 -22.90
CA GLY A 256 5.43 -30.33 -22.27
C GLY A 256 5.99 -31.46 -23.13
N THR A 257 6.30 -32.57 -22.49
CA THR A 257 6.68 -33.82 -23.14
C THR A 257 6.19 -35.00 -22.31
N HIS A 258 5.73 -36.09 -22.93
CA HIS A 258 5.57 -37.33 -22.17
C HIS A 258 6.92 -37.82 -21.67
N LEU A 259 6.94 -38.46 -20.51
CA LEU A 259 8.16 -39.07 -19.98
C LEU A 259 8.84 -39.97 -21.03
N ALA A 260 8.08 -40.88 -21.66
CA ALA A 260 8.58 -41.77 -22.72
C ALA A 260 9.01 -41.04 -24.01
N CYS A 261 8.50 -39.84 -24.25
CA CYS A 261 8.78 -39.05 -25.45
C CYS A 261 10.06 -38.23 -25.34
N SER A 262 10.65 -38.17 -24.15
CA SER A 262 11.88 -37.43 -23.87
C SER A 262 13.02 -38.38 -23.51
N SER A 263 14.27 -37.92 -23.61
CA SER A 263 15.45 -38.72 -23.22
C SER A 263 15.64 -38.83 -21.69
N ILE A 264 14.57 -38.61 -20.93
CA ILE A 264 14.59 -38.60 -19.47
C ILE A 264 14.31 -40.01 -18.95
N LYS A 265 15.09 -40.42 -17.96
CA LYS A 265 15.00 -41.78 -17.38
C LYS A 265 14.01 -41.88 -16.22
N SER A 266 13.69 -40.76 -15.56
CA SER A 266 12.83 -40.76 -14.37
C SER A 266 12.08 -39.43 -14.17
N TRP A 267 11.02 -39.44 -13.37
CA TRP A 267 10.17 -38.26 -13.14
C TRP A 267 10.86 -37.18 -12.30
N GLU A 268 11.99 -37.46 -11.66
CA GLU A 268 12.75 -36.50 -10.84
C GLU A 268 13.70 -35.64 -11.69
N GLN A 269 14.02 -36.06 -12.93
CA GLN A 269 14.98 -35.35 -13.79
C GLN A 269 14.35 -34.16 -14.52
N ASN A 270 14.87 -32.94 -14.31
CA ASN A 270 14.34 -31.75 -14.96
C ASN A 270 14.34 -31.86 -16.50
N TRP A 271 13.24 -31.44 -17.12
CA TRP A 271 13.15 -31.33 -18.58
C TRP A 271 13.18 -29.85 -19.00
N GLU A 272 13.89 -29.56 -20.10
CA GLU A 272 13.93 -28.25 -20.71
C GLU A 272 13.57 -28.33 -22.19
N CYS A 273 12.71 -27.44 -22.68
CA CYS A 273 12.42 -27.35 -24.10
C CYS A 273 13.63 -26.82 -24.88
N VAL A 274 13.60 -27.01 -26.21
CA VAL A 274 14.71 -26.61 -27.10
C VAL A 274 14.92 -25.10 -27.05
N GLU A 275 13.84 -24.32 -26.99
CA GLU A 275 13.89 -22.86 -26.92
C GLU A 275 14.58 -22.39 -25.64
N CYS A 276 14.16 -22.89 -24.47
CA CYS A 276 14.78 -22.56 -23.19
C CYS A 276 16.26 -22.98 -23.16
N ARG A 277 16.59 -24.19 -23.61
CA ARG A 277 17.98 -24.64 -23.71
C ARG A 277 18.83 -23.72 -24.58
N SER A 278 18.29 -23.25 -25.70
CA SER A 278 19.00 -22.34 -26.60
C SER A 278 19.26 -20.96 -25.99
N ILE A 279 18.33 -20.46 -25.15
CA ILE A 279 18.48 -19.18 -24.43
C ILE A 279 19.58 -19.31 -23.38
N PHE A 280 19.62 -20.40 -22.62
CA PHE A 280 20.65 -20.62 -21.61
C PHE A 280 22.02 -20.98 -22.19
N ALA A 281 22.08 -21.68 -23.33
CA ALA A 281 23.33 -22.03 -24.00
C ALA A 281 24.06 -20.81 -24.58
N LYS A 282 23.34 -19.74 -24.93
CA LYS A 282 23.92 -18.49 -25.49
C LYS A 282 24.33 -17.45 -24.43
N GLY A 283 24.14 -17.74 -23.14
CA GLY A 283 24.25 -16.76 -22.05
C GLY A 283 25.48 -16.93 -21.14
N LYS A 284 26.69 -16.57 -21.61
CA LYS A 284 27.70 -15.99 -20.71
C LYS A 284 27.37 -14.50 -20.48
N TYR A 285 26.26 -14.23 -19.81
CA TYR A 285 25.95 -12.92 -19.22
C TYR A 285 25.32 -13.12 -17.84
N SER A 286 25.79 -12.31 -16.90
CA SER A 286 25.65 -12.47 -15.45
C SER A 286 24.22 -12.75 -14.96
N LYS A 287 24.06 -13.79 -14.14
CA LYS A 287 22.79 -14.26 -13.56
C LYS A 287 22.17 -13.21 -12.62
N ARG A 288 21.02 -12.64 -12.98
CA ARG A 288 19.99 -12.19 -12.01
C ARG A 288 19.05 -13.37 -11.72
N LYS A 289 18.90 -13.73 -10.45
CA LYS A 289 18.01 -14.81 -9.98
C LYS A 289 16.54 -14.41 -10.18
N LYS A 290 15.75 -15.27 -10.84
CA LYS A 290 14.27 -15.27 -10.82
C LYS A 290 13.78 -16.05 -9.59
N HIS A 291 12.72 -15.56 -8.97
CA HIS A 291 12.01 -16.16 -7.84
C HIS A 291 11.27 -17.44 -8.27
N SER A 292 11.27 -18.46 -7.40
CA SER A 292 10.54 -19.72 -7.54
C SER A 292 9.11 -19.62 -7.00
N LEU A 293 8.14 -20.11 -7.77
CA LEU A 293 6.77 -20.42 -7.35
C LEU A 293 6.76 -21.71 -6.51
N ALA A 294 5.91 -21.77 -5.48
CA ALA A 294 5.78 -22.90 -4.55
C ALA A 294 4.99 -24.09 -5.16
N PRO A 295 5.21 -25.35 -4.72
CA PRO A 295 4.48 -26.52 -5.20
C PRO A 295 3.13 -26.71 -4.49
N SER A 296 2.15 -27.22 -5.22
CA SER A 296 0.86 -27.73 -4.72
C SER A 296 1.05 -29.11 -4.07
N GLU A 297 0.51 -29.29 -2.86
CA GLU A 297 0.42 -30.58 -2.18
C GLU A 297 -0.85 -31.34 -2.63
N LYS A 298 -0.72 -32.65 -2.87
CA LYS A 298 -1.81 -33.58 -3.15
C LYS A 298 -2.34 -34.13 -1.81
N MET A 299 -3.66 -34.23 -1.74
CA MET A 299 -4.46 -34.77 -0.64
C MET A 299 -4.54 -36.30 -0.75
N ASP A 300 -4.40 -37.03 0.36
CA ASP A 300 -4.76 -38.45 0.48
C ASP A 300 -6.03 -38.57 1.33
N GLY A 301 -6.95 -39.45 0.92
CA GLY A 301 -8.33 -39.49 1.41
C GLY A 301 -8.57 -40.49 2.55
N THR A 302 -9.51 -40.15 3.44
CA THR A 302 -10.76 -40.88 3.76
C THR A 302 -11.24 -40.48 5.15
N THR A 303 -12.42 -39.87 5.27
CA THR A 303 -13.58 -40.34 6.08
C THR A 303 -14.73 -39.34 5.85
N CYS A 304 -15.81 -39.83 5.25
CA CYS A 304 -17.05 -39.08 5.04
C CYS A 304 -17.82 -38.95 6.36
N LEU A 305 -18.22 -37.74 6.73
CA LEU A 305 -19.46 -37.53 7.48
C LEU A 305 -20.25 -36.38 6.82
N LEU A 306 -21.49 -36.72 6.52
CA LEU A 306 -22.51 -35.91 5.87
C LEU A 306 -23.05 -34.88 6.87
N GLU A 307 -23.07 -33.60 6.49
CA GLU A 307 -24.11 -32.67 6.95
C GLU A 307 -24.60 -31.83 5.76
N GLU A 308 -25.92 -31.79 5.61
CA GLU A 308 -26.64 -31.19 4.50
C GLU A 308 -26.60 -29.64 4.50
N PRO A 309 -26.65 -28.99 3.33
CA PRO A 309 -26.89 -27.56 3.23
C PRO A 309 -28.38 -27.26 2.97
N SER A 310 -28.95 -26.28 3.68
CA SER A 310 -30.09 -25.45 3.23
C SER A 310 -30.31 -24.26 4.18
N PRO A 311 -30.94 -23.14 3.76
CA PRO A 311 -31.33 -22.72 2.41
C PRO A 311 -30.90 -21.28 2.04
N LYS A 312 -30.80 -21.02 0.73
CA LYS A 312 -30.74 -19.66 0.15
C LYS A 312 -32.13 -19.04 0.08
N LEU A 313 -32.23 -17.73 0.28
CA LEU A 313 -33.27 -16.83 -0.25
C LEU A 313 -32.66 -15.42 -0.49
N PRO A 314 -33.24 -14.57 -1.34
CA PRO A 314 -32.57 -14.03 -2.52
C PRO A 314 -32.35 -12.51 -2.45
N ARG A 315 -31.38 -11.98 -3.20
CA ARG A 315 -31.36 -10.55 -3.53
C ARG A 315 -31.50 -10.34 -5.03
N GLN A 316 -32.57 -9.62 -5.37
CA GLN A 316 -33.01 -9.30 -6.71
C GLN A 316 -32.02 -8.35 -7.39
N SER A 317 -31.57 -8.75 -8.57
CA SER A 317 -31.05 -7.87 -9.61
C SER A 317 -32.19 -7.37 -10.50
N PRO A 318 -32.12 -6.14 -11.03
CA PRO A 318 -32.65 -5.84 -12.35
C PRO A 318 -31.48 -5.80 -13.34
N GLY A 319 -31.44 -6.78 -14.24
CA GLY A 319 -30.46 -6.86 -15.30
C GLY A 319 -30.80 -6.01 -16.53
N SER A 320 -29.79 -5.83 -17.38
CA SER A 320 -29.89 -6.12 -18.82
C SER A 320 -28.48 -6.21 -19.38
N GLN A 321 -28.03 -7.45 -19.60
CA GLN A 321 -26.87 -7.76 -20.42
C GLN A 321 -27.20 -7.47 -21.89
N ARG A 322 -26.27 -6.82 -22.60
CA ARG A 322 -26.10 -7.04 -24.04
C ARG A 322 -24.66 -7.49 -24.29
N ASN A 323 -24.55 -8.74 -24.70
CA ASN A 323 -23.33 -9.33 -25.26
C ASN A 323 -22.89 -8.55 -26.49
N CYS A 324 -21.62 -8.19 -26.57
CA CYS A 324 -20.95 -7.94 -27.83
C CYS A 324 -19.54 -8.56 -27.76
N LEU A 325 -19.41 -9.74 -28.36
CA LEU A 325 -18.14 -10.31 -28.79
C LEU A 325 -17.51 -9.34 -29.79
N LEU A 326 -16.30 -8.85 -29.53
CA LEU A 326 -15.52 -8.16 -30.55
C LEU A 326 -14.04 -8.56 -30.44
N GLN A 327 -13.64 -9.30 -31.47
CA GLN A 327 -12.29 -9.69 -31.81
C GLN A 327 -11.37 -8.48 -31.98
N SER A 328 -10.10 -8.67 -31.66
CA SER A 328 -9.01 -7.72 -31.92
C SER A 328 -8.75 -7.55 -33.43
N PRO A 329 -8.68 -6.33 -33.98
CA PRO A 329 -8.15 -6.12 -35.32
C PRO A 329 -6.64 -5.86 -35.27
N LYS A 330 -5.90 -6.70 -36.00
CA LYS A 330 -4.54 -6.43 -36.49
C LYS A 330 -4.61 -5.30 -37.50
N ILE A 331 -3.81 -4.25 -37.36
CA ILE A 331 -3.59 -3.26 -38.44
C ILE A 331 -2.10 -3.11 -38.71
N ILE A 332 -1.76 -3.45 -39.95
CA ILE A 332 -0.51 -3.22 -40.66
C ILE A 332 -0.49 -1.77 -41.13
N CYS A 333 0.63 -1.04 -40.99
CA CYS A 333 0.86 0.11 -41.85
C CYS A 333 2.33 0.30 -42.21
N GLN A 334 2.51 0.65 -43.48
CA GLN A 334 3.76 0.69 -44.24
C GLN A 334 4.48 2.03 -44.06
N ASN A 335 5.81 1.95 -44.15
CA ASN A 335 6.77 3.04 -44.23
C ASN A 335 6.42 4.06 -45.32
N ASN A 336 6.75 5.34 -45.09
CA ASN A 336 7.60 6.11 -46.01
C ASN A 336 8.21 7.35 -45.33
N LEU A 337 9.45 7.61 -45.74
CA LEU A 337 10.50 8.40 -45.11
C LEU A 337 10.58 9.86 -45.61
N SER A 338 11.13 10.73 -44.75
CA SER A 338 12.13 11.81 -45.01
C SER A 338 11.67 13.25 -45.41
N PRO A 339 12.55 14.29 -45.36
CA PRO A 339 13.29 14.79 -44.16
C PRO A 339 13.54 16.33 -44.08
N CYS A 340 13.97 16.80 -42.90
CA CYS A 340 15.00 17.82 -42.56
C CYS A 340 14.97 19.31 -43.01
N SER A 341 15.21 20.22 -42.04
CA SER A 341 16.31 21.25 -41.97
C SER A 341 16.13 22.12 -40.70
N LEU A 342 17.04 22.21 -39.71
CA LEU A 342 18.40 22.82 -39.57
C LEU A 342 18.43 24.35 -39.35
N LEU A 343 19.38 24.78 -38.49
CA LEU A 343 19.88 26.15 -38.14
C LEU A 343 19.26 26.77 -36.85
N GLU A 344 19.95 27.40 -35.90
CA GLU A 344 21.39 27.63 -35.60
C GLU A 344 21.50 28.22 -34.16
N LEU A 345 22.67 28.11 -33.52
CA LEU A 345 23.07 28.75 -32.24
C LEU A 345 23.92 30.00 -32.52
N PRO A 346 23.90 31.04 -31.66
CA PRO A 346 25.07 31.38 -30.82
C PRO A 346 24.67 32.15 -29.50
N THR A 347 25.48 32.53 -28.51
CA THR A 347 26.91 32.42 -28.12
C THR A 347 27.02 32.76 -26.62
N SER A 348 28.03 32.16 -26.01
CA SER A 348 28.73 32.42 -24.73
C SER A 348 28.63 33.81 -24.07
N ASN A 349 28.51 33.82 -22.73
CA ASN A 349 29.36 34.62 -21.84
C ASN A 349 29.44 34.03 -20.42
N ARG A 350 30.66 33.89 -19.90
CA ARG A 350 31.03 33.48 -18.53
C ARG A 350 31.02 34.68 -17.58
N VAL A 351 30.51 34.54 -16.36
CA VAL A 351 31.15 35.06 -15.12
C VAL A 351 30.78 34.19 -13.90
N ALA A 352 31.85 33.79 -13.20
CA ALA A 352 32.09 33.42 -11.79
C ALA A 352 31.00 32.82 -10.87
N MET A 353 31.46 31.78 -10.16
CA MET A 353 30.83 31.10 -9.05
C MET A 353 30.72 31.97 -7.78
N SER A 354 29.59 31.87 -7.09
CA SER A 354 29.48 32.06 -5.65
C SER A 354 28.86 30.80 -5.04
N LEU A 355 29.58 30.18 -4.10
CA LEU A 355 29.15 29.01 -3.32
C LEU A 355 28.42 29.46 -2.05
N SER A 356 27.24 28.88 -1.78
CA SER A 356 26.67 28.45 -0.48
C SER A 356 25.14 28.23 -0.59
N PRO A 357 24.43 27.59 0.37
CA PRO A 357 24.66 26.27 0.97
C PRO A 357 23.39 25.37 1.04
N LEU A 358 23.58 24.09 1.40
CA LEU A 358 22.59 23.11 1.90
C LEU A 358 21.35 22.74 1.04
N MET A 359 21.48 21.63 0.29
CA MET A 359 20.36 20.84 -0.22
C MET A 359 20.18 19.58 0.64
N SER A 360 19.48 19.67 1.76
CA SER A 360 19.04 18.48 2.53
C SER A 360 17.61 18.57 3.08
N ASN A 361 16.91 19.71 2.96
CA ASN A 361 15.65 19.93 3.67
C ASN A 361 14.35 19.56 2.92
N ARG A 362 14.39 19.09 1.66
CA ARG A 362 13.16 18.84 0.87
C ARG A 362 12.53 17.45 1.02
N ASN A 363 13.27 16.43 1.46
CA ASN A 363 12.72 15.08 1.64
C ASN A 363 12.00 14.89 2.99
N CYS A 364 12.29 15.74 3.99
CA CYS A 364 11.65 15.71 5.31
C CYS A 364 10.20 16.23 5.28
N SER A 365 9.88 17.21 4.41
CA SER A 365 8.56 17.87 4.37
C SER A 365 7.44 17.03 3.75
N LEU A 366 7.75 16.17 2.76
CA LEU A 366 6.77 15.30 2.10
C LEU A 366 6.33 14.14 3.01
N ARG A 367 7.27 13.55 3.78
CA ARG A 367 6.96 12.51 4.77
C ARG A 367 6.11 13.09 5.92
N LYS A 368 6.43 14.30 6.39
CA LYS A 368 5.63 15.05 7.37
C LYS A 368 4.20 15.34 6.85
N LYS A 369 4.02 15.69 5.57
CA LYS A 369 2.69 15.91 4.94
C LYS A 369 1.87 14.62 4.83
N HIS A 370 2.46 13.52 4.38
CA HIS A 370 1.77 12.22 4.25
C HIS A 370 1.34 11.67 5.62
N LEU A 371 2.21 11.74 6.63
CA LEU A 371 1.88 11.39 8.02
C LEU A 371 0.76 12.28 8.60
N ARG A 372 0.70 13.55 8.20
CA ARG A 372 -0.35 14.50 8.64
C ARG A 372 -1.69 14.21 7.96
N MET A 373 -1.69 13.68 6.73
CA MET A 373 -2.90 13.22 6.04
C MET A 373 -3.42 11.91 6.64
N GLN A 374 -2.55 10.92 6.87
CA GLN A 374 -2.90 9.64 7.54
C GLN A 374 -3.45 9.86 8.96
N ARG A 375 -2.86 10.79 9.74
CA ARG A 375 -3.40 11.16 11.06
C ARG A 375 -4.77 11.84 10.98
N LYS A 376 -5.04 12.62 9.93
CA LYS A 376 -6.37 13.24 9.70
C LYS A 376 -7.42 12.20 9.35
N GLU A 377 -7.06 11.22 8.52
CA GLU A 377 -7.94 10.11 8.14
C GLU A 377 -8.31 9.24 9.35
N ALA A 378 -7.32 8.78 10.12
CA ALA A 378 -7.58 8.01 11.35
C ALA A 378 -8.40 8.83 12.37
N SER A 379 -8.16 10.14 12.48
CA SER A 379 -8.94 11.02 13.35
C SER A 379 -10.40 11.15 12.89
N ASN A 380 -10.67 11.18 11.59
CA ASN A 380 -12.03 11.22 11.06
C ASN A 380 -12.77 9.90 11.33
N ILE A 381 -12.10 8.76 11.12
CA ILE A 381 -12.67 7.43 11.43
C ILE A 381 -12.96 7.31 12.93
N LEU A 382 -12.06 7.76 13.81
CA LEU A 382 -12.32 7.75 15.25
C LEU A 382 -13.47 8.69 15.65
N LYS A 383 -13.69 9.81 14.94
CA LYS A 383 -14.86 10.68 15.15
C LYS A 383 -16.15 9.98 14.74
N GLU A 384 -16.16 9.24 13.64
CA GLU A 384 -17.29 8.41 13.21
C GLU A 384 -17.63 7.36 14.28
N LEU A 385 -16.64 6.58 14.73
CA LEU A 385 -16.82 5.59 15.80
C LEU A 385 -17.34 6.23 17.09
N LYS A 386 -16.89 7.45 17.41
CA LYS A 386 -17.33 8.19 18.60
C LYS A 386 -18.81 8.60 18.54
N GLN A 387 -19.45 8.67 17.36
CA GLN A 387 -20.89 8.98 17.25
C GLN A 387 -21.76 7.90 17.92
N GLN A 388 -21.24 6.68 18.09
CA GLN A 388 -21.92 5.59 18.77
C GLN A 388 -21.97 5.78 20.30
N ILE A 389 -21.22 6.76 20.84
CA ILE A 389 -21.20 7.04 22.27
C ILE A 389 -22.46 7.79 22.68
N ASN A 390 -23.24 7.18 23.56
CA ASN A 390 -24.50 7.71 24.07
C ASN A 390 -24.31 8.55 25.35
N THR A 391 -25.38 9.26 25.73
CA THR A 391 -25.40 10.16 26.90
C THR A 391 -25.49 9.43 28.25
N LYS A 392 -25.79 8.12 28.28
CA LYS A 392 -25.79 7.35 29.53
C LYS A 392 -24.36 7.23 30.04
N THR A 393 -24.18 7.45 31.34
CA THR A 393 -22.86 7.48 31.96
C THR A 393 -22.53 6.17 32.65
N THR A 394 -21.32 5.64 32.41
CA THR A 394 -20.73 4.55 33.19
C THR A 394 -19.59 5.11 34.02
N ARG A 395 -19.73 5.01 35.35
CA ARG A 395 -18.74 5.55 36.30
C ARG A 395 -17.72 4.49 36.68
N LEU A 396 -16.44 4.80 36.47
CA LEU A 396 -15.31 3.96 36.83
C LEU A 396 -14.60 4.55 38.05
N ASN A 397 -14.46 3.75 39.10
CA ASN A 397 -13.68 4.11 40.29
C ASN A 397 -12.25 3.57 40.12
N ILE A 398 -11.29 4.47 39.94
CA ILE A 398 -9.90 4.12 39.62
C ILE A 398 -8.99 4.41 40.81
N ASN A 399 -8.22 3.41 41.22
CA ASN A 399 -7.15 3.60 42.19
C ASN A 399 -5.85 3.89 41.44
N THR A 400 -5.22 5.03 41.72
CA THR A 400 -3.95 5.44 41.10
C THR A 400 -2.78 4.54 41.46
N GLU A 401 -2.82 3.88 42.62
CA GLU A 401 -1.78 2.94 43.07
C GLU A 401 -1.91 1.57 42.38
N ASN A 402 -3.10 1.23 41.86
CA ASN A 402 -3.34 -0.01 41.15
C ASN A 402 -4.39 0.18 40.02
N ILE A 403 -3.94 0.88 38.98
CA ILE A 403 -4.78 1.29 37.85
C ILE A 403 -5.37 0.08 37.13
N TRP A 404 -4.57 -0.95 36.85
CA TRP A 404 -5.01 -2.13 36.10
C TRP A 404 -6.11 -2.90 36.81
N LYS A 405 -5.91 -3.24 38.09
CA LYS A 405 -6.91 -4.01 38.85
C LYS A 405 -8.23 -3.25 39.00
N SER A 406 -8.16 -1.93 39.22
CA SER A 406 -9.36 -1.09 39.33
C SER A 406 -10.05 -0.88 37.98
N ALA A 407 -9.30 -0.71 36.88
CA ALA A 407 -9.83 -0.67 35.53
C ALA A 407 -10.52 -2.00 35.15
N LEU A 408 -9.85 -3.13 35.37
CA LEU A 408 -10.42 -4.46 35.12
C LEU A 408 -11.73 -4.65 35.87
N LYS A 409 -11.78 -4.30 37.15
CA LYS A 409 -13.02 -4.38 37.95
C LYS A 409 -14.13 -3.54 37.33
N GLY A 410 -13.83 -2.38 36.77
CA GLY A 410 -14.78 -1.50 36.10
C GLY A 410 -15.27 -2.03 34.75
N PHE A 411 -14.36 -2.48 33.90
CA PHE A 411 -14.67 -2.98 32.55
C PHE A 411 -15.38 -4.34 32.55
N ARG A 412 -15.24 -5.12 33.64
CA ARG A 412 -15.90 -6.42 33.86
C ARG A 412 -17.26 -6.33 34.54
N GLN A 413 -17.73 -5.13 34.89
CA GLN A 413 -19.06 -5.01 35.49
C GLN A 413 -20.14 -5.43 34.49
N ARG A 414 -21.18 -6.15 34.95
CA ARG A 414 -22.26 -6.65 34.09
C ARG A 414 -23.01 -5.53 33.34
N ASN A 415 -23.06 -4.34 33.93
CA ASN A 415 -23.70 -3.16 33.36
C ASN A 415 -22.74 -2.27 32.55
N PHE A 416 -21.46 -2.62 32.46
CA PHE A 416 -20.50 -1.87 31.66
C PHE A 416 -20.89 -1.99 30.17
N ARG A 417 -21.09 -0.84 29.53
CA ARG A 417 -21.31 -0.77 28.08
C ARG A 417 -20.25 0.15 27.47
N PRO A 418 -19.45 -0.32 26.49
CA PRO A 418 -18.45 0.50 25.81
C PRO A 418 -19.01 1.78 25.16
N THR A 419 -20.29 1.76 24.76
CA THR A 419 -20.99 2.88 24.13
C THR A 419 -21.48 3.93 25.11
N ASN A 420 -21.43 3.68 26.42
CA ASN A 420 -21.82 4.68 27.41
C ASN A 420 -20.68 5.69 27.62
N THR A 421 -21.01 6.95 27.87
CA THR A 421 -20.04 7.98 28.26
C THR A 421 -19.30 7.55 29.53
N ILE A 422 -17.97 7.54 29.51
CA ILE A 422 -17.17 7.14 30.66
C ILE A 422 -16.91 8.32 31.58
N GLU A 423 -17.23 8.15 32.86
CA GLU A 423 -16.89 9.09 33.91
C GLU A 423 -15.90 8.44 34.88
N VAL A 424 -14.81 9.13 35.21
CA VAL A 424 -13.74 8.58 36.06
C VAL A 424 -13.72 9.29 37.41
N LYS A 425 -13.78 8.50 38.49
CA LYS A 425 -13.56 8.95 39.86
C LYS A 425 -12.31 8.29 40.43
N PHE A 426 -11.32 9.07 40.83
CA PHE A 426 -10.11 8.54 41.47
C PHE A 426 -10.30 8.36 42.98
N THR A 427 -9.80 7.24 43.53
CA THR A 427 -9.93 6.86 44.94
C THR A 427 -8.56 6.57 45.57
N ASN A 428 -7.68 7.58 45.71
CA ASN A 428 -6.51 7.65 46.62
C ASN A 428 -5.61 8.87 46.33
N CYS A 429 -6.18 10.05 46.06
CA CYS A 429 -5.39 11.25 45.77
C CYS A 429 -4.83 11.85 47.07
N LYS A 430 -3.71 11.33 47.58
CA LYS A 430 -2.92 12.03 48.60
C LYS A 430 -2.30 13.27 47.96
N ASN A 431 -2.94 14.42 48.14
CA ASN A 431 -2.52 15.77 47.73
C ASN A 431 -2.56 16.07 46.22
N ARG A 432 -3.68 16.65 45.73
CA ARG A 432 -3.72 17.97 45.06
C ARG A 432 -5.12 18.30 44.51
N VAL A 433 -5.55 19.51 44.84
CA VAL A 433 -6.51 20.42 44.18
C VAL A 433 -7.76 19.80 43.55
N LYS A 434 -8.90 20.01 44.23
CA LYS A 434 -10.23 20.01 43.61
C LYS A 434 -10.22 21.03 42.46
N THR A 435 -10.20 20.54 41.24
CA THR A 435 -10.62 21.33 40.08
C THR A 435 -11.58 20.45 39.29
N ASP A 436 -12.85 20.81 39.38
CA ASP A 436 -13.95 20.17 38.69
C ASP A 436 -13.76 20.32 37.17
N SER A 437 -13.37 19.21 36.55
CA SER A 437 -13.37 19.03 35.11
C SER A 437 -13.48 17.52 34.85
N PHE A 438 -14.70 17.05 34.59
CA PHE A 438 -15.00 15.64 34.26
C PHE A 438 -14.20 15.16 33.03
N THR A 439 -13.78 16.06 32.15
CA THR A 439 -12.96 15.75 30.97
C THR A 439 -11.48 15.51 31.31
N GLY A 440 -10.96 16.19 32.35
CA GLY A 440 -9.57 16.02 32.82
C GLY A 440 -9.29 14.67 33.48
N SER A 441 -10.22 14.15 34.28
CA SER A 441 -10.05 12.86 34.97
C SER A 441 -10.08 11.65 34.02
N LYS A 442 -10.94 11.70 32.99
CA LYS A 442 -11.05 10.66 31.96
C LYS A 442 -9.77 10.54 31.11
N HIS A 443 -9.25 11.66 30.62
CA HIS A 443 -8.03 11.68 29.81
C HIS A 443 -6.83 11.17 30.61
N LEU A 444 -6.69 11.61 31.87
CA LEU A 444 -5.65 11.14 32.77
C LEU A 444 -5.71 9.63 33.00
N PHE A 445 -6.91 9.07 33.22
CA PHE A 445 -7.09 7.63 33.37
C PHE A 445 -6.60 6.86 32.16
N PHE A 446 -7.03 7.26 30.95
CA PHE A 446 -6.62 6.55 29.74
C PHE A 446 -5.13 6.65 29.47
N HIS A 447 -4.50 7.77 29.81
CA HIS A 447 -3.04 7.90 29.73
C HIS A 447 -2.32 6.94 30.67
N LEU A 448 -2.72 6.91 31.94
CA LEU A 448 -2.16 5.99 32.94
C LEU A 448 -2.41 4.52 32.59
N LEU A 449 -3.58 4.21 32.03
CA LEU A 449 -3.92 2.88 31.56
C LEU A 449 -3.03 2.45 30.39
N MET A 450 -2.82 3.33 29.41
CA MET A 450 -1.98 3.02 28.25
C MET A 450 -0.53 2.77 28.66
N LEU A 451 0.01 3.59 29.57
CA LEU A 451 1.35 3.41 30.14
C LEU A 451 1.47 2.09 30.89
N HIS A 452 0.44 1.69 31.64
CA HIS A 452 0.43 0.40 32.33
C HIS A 452 0.40 -0.77 31.33
N ILE A 453 -0.47 -0.73 30.32
CA ILE A 453 -0.58 -1.79 29.31
C ILE A 453 0.75 -1.94 28.56
N GLN A 454 1.38 -0.83 28.15
CA GLN A 454 2.69 -0.83 27.49
C GLN A 454 3.75 -1.54 28.32
N ASN A 455 3.77 -1.37 29.64
CA ASN A 455 4.77 -1.94 30.55
C ASN A 455 4.33 -3.23 31.24
N SER A 456 3.19 -3.79 30.84
CA SER A 456 2.67 -5.03 31.41
C SER A 456 3.42 -6.25 30.89
N SER A 457 3.25 -7.39 31.55
CA SER A 457 3.77 -8.68 31.09
C SER A 457 3.12 -9.17 29.80
N LEU A 458 2.03 -8.56 29.31
CA LEU A 458 1.29 -8.95 28.10
C LEU A 458 2.05 -8.64 26.80
N PHE A 459 3.10 -7.81 26.90
CA PHE A 459 3.88 -7.35 25.76
C PHE A 459 5.38 -7.54 26.03
N GLU A 460 6.11 -7.97 25.00
CA GLU A 460 7.55 -8.18 25.02
C GLU A 460 8.26 -7.35 23.93
N GLY A 461 9.56 -7.13 24.10
CA GLY A 461 10.35 -6.26 23.22
C GLY A 461 10.67 -4.91 23.87
N SER A 462 11.58 -4.17 23.23
CA SER A 462 12.11 -2.91 23.75
C SER A 462 11.13 -1.74 23.51
N SER A 463 11.37 -0.97 22.45
CA SER A 463 10.55 0.20 22.11
C SER A 463 9.36 -0.17 21.21
N ALA A 464 9.55 -1.14 20.32
CA ALA A 464 8.53 -1.73 19.47
C ALA A 464 8.16 -3.11 20.04
N LYS A 465 6.97 -3.23 20.63
CA LYS A 465 6.57 -4.40 21.40
C LYS A 465 5.67 -5.34 20.62
N ASN A 466 5.91 -6.63 20.75
CA ASN A 466 5.02 -7.70 20.32
C ASN A 466 4.20 -8.22 21.51
N LEU A 467 3.20 -9.06 21.27
CA LEU A 467 2.54 -9.79 22.36
C LEU A 467 3.51 -10.82 22.95
N SER A 468 3.46 -10.99 24.27
CA SER A 468 4.16 -12.07 24.95
C SER A 468 3.25 -13.30 25.09
N VAL A 469 3.83 -14.41 25.51
CA VAL A 469 3.05 -15.62 25.86
C VAL A 469 3.03 -15.75 27.38
N ASP A 470 1.89 -15.38 27.98
CA ASP A 470 1.62 -15.54 29.41
C ASP A 470 0.38 -16.44 29.61
N PRO A 471 0.58 -17.71 30.03
CA PRO A 471 -0.52 -18.65 30.23
C PRO A 471 -1.52 -18.22 31.31
N GLN A 472 -1.07 -17.53 32.35
CA GLN A 472 -1.95 -17.05 33.42
C GLN A 472 -2.81 -15.89 32.91
N ALA A 473 -2.22 -14.98 32.14
CA ALA A 473 -2.95 -13.90 31.49
C ALA A 473 -4.00 -14.40 30.49
N LEU A 474 -3.72 -15.49 29.75
CA LEU A 474 -4.70 -16.16 28.89
C LEU A 474 -5.87 -16.72 29.70
N LYS A 475 -5.58 -17.45 30.79
CA LYS A 475 -6.59 -18.02 31.67
C LYS A 475 -7.49 -16.94 32.30
N GLU A 476 -6.91 -15.81 32.64
CA GLU A 476 -7.62 -14.67 33.21
C GLU A 476 -8.23 -13.73 32.16
N ASN A 477 -8.12 -14.07 30.86
CA ASN A 477 -8.64 -13.29 29.74
C ASN A 477 -8.13 -11.83 29.70
N LEU A 478 -6.87 -11.61 30.10
CA LEU A 478 -6.27 -10.27 30.20
C LEU A 478 -5.96 -9.67 28.83
N TYR A 479 -5.61 -10.49 27.83
CA TYR A 479 -5.40 -10.04 26.45
C TYR A 479 -6.66 -9.42 25.85
N PHE A 480 -7.80 -10.10 25.98
CA PHE A 480 -9.10 -9.55 25.61
C PHE A 480 -9.41 -8.23 26.30
N GLU A 481 -9.22 -8.14 27.62
CA GLU A 481 -9.50 -6.90 28.35
C GLU A 481 -8.54 -5.77 27.94
N ALA A 482 -7.26 -6.07 27.69
CA ALA A 482 -6.31 -5.08 27.19
C ALA A 482 -6.73 -4.54 25.81
N GLY A 483 -7.10 -5.44 24.88
CA GLY A 483 -7.61 -5.03 23.56
C GLY A 483 -8.88 -4.19 23.66
N LYS A 484 -9.84 -4.62 24.48
CA LYS A 484 -11.09 -3.89 24.76
C LYS A 484 -10.82 -2.50 25.37
N MET A 485 -9.91 -2.41 26.32
CA MET A 485 -9.53 -1.15 26.97
C MET A 485 -8.84 -0.19 26.01
N ILE A 486 -7.94 -0.68 25.14
CA ILE A 486 -7.32 0.12 24.09
C ILE A 486 -8.39 0.65 23.12
N ALA A 487 -9.31 -0.20 22.69
CA ALA A 487 -10.37 0.20 21.76
C ALA A 487 -11.28 1.27 22.35
N VAL A 488 -11.74 1.05 23.59
CA VAL A 488 -12.52 2.04 24.33
C VAL A 488 -11.73 3.33 24.52
N SER A 489 -10.45 3.26 24.88
CA SER A 489 -9.61 4.44 25.05
C SER A 489 -9.57 5.29 23.79
N LEU A 490 -9.26 4.69 22.64
CA LEU A 490 -9.16 5.40 21.36
C LEU A 490 -10.47 6.06 20.94
N VAL A 491 -11.59 5.32 20.96
CA VAL A 491 -12.90 5.86 20.54
C VAL A 491 -13.42 6.95 21.50
N HIS A 492 -13.11 6.84 22.80
CA HIS A 492 -13.47 7.86 23.79
C HIS A 492 -12.55 9.10 23.78
N GLY A 493 -11.55 9.14 22.91
CA GLY A 493 -10.60 10.24 22.74
C GLY A 493 -9.41 10.23 23.70
N GLY A 494 -9.00 9.04 24.15
CA GLY A 494 -7.77 8.80 24.89
C GLY A 494 -6.53 8.78 24.00
N PRO A 495 -5.32 8.64 24.58
CA PRO A 495 -4.09 8.61 23.82
C PRO A 495 -3.96 7.32 23.00
N SER A 496 -3.22 7.41 21.90
CA SER A 496 -2.91 6.25 21.06
C SER A 496 -1.85 5.35 21.70
N PRO A 497 -1.87 4.02 21.48
CA PRO A 497 -0.87 3.11 22.03
C PRO A 497 0.57 3.48 21.64
N GLY A 498 0.87 3.61 20.34
CA GLY A 498 2.17 4.07 19.85
C GLY A 498 3.38 3.21 20.26
N PHE A 499 3.20 1.96 20.66
CA PHE A 499 4.28 1.07 21.10
C PHE A 499 4.29 -0.30 20.40
N PHE A 500 3.34 -0.59 19.50
CA PHE A 500 3.30 -1.91 18.85
C PHE A 500 4.45 -2.05 17.86
N SER A 501 4.98 -3.26 17.71
CA SER A 501 5.84 -3.61 16.59
C SER A 501 5.05 -3.60 15.29
N LYS A 502 5.74 -3.34 14.18
CA LYS A 502 5.11 -3.37 12.86
C LYS A 502 4.54 -4.76 12.55
N ILE A 503 5.27 -5.81 12.94
CA ILE A 503 4.82 -7.20 12.78
C ILE A 503 3.53 -7.49 13.56
N LEU A 504 3.40 -7.02 14.80
CA LEU A 504 2.18 -7.20 15.60
C LEU A 504 1.00 -6.50 14.93
N PHE A 505 1.19 -5.25 14.51
CA PHE A 505 0.15 -4.50 13.82
C PHE A 505 -0.30 -5.19 12.52
N ASP A 506 0.66 -5.65 11.72
CA ASP A 506 0.37 -6.34 10.47
C ASP A 506 -0.35 -7.68 10.73
N CYS A 507 0.00 -8.41 11.80
CA CYS A 507 -0.73 -9.62 12.22
C CYS A 507 -2.17 -9.32 12.66
N LEU A 508 -2.43 -8.17 13.29
CA LEU A 508 -3.77 -7.75 13.71
C LEU A 508 -4.67 -7.42 12.52
N VAL A 509 -4.10 -6.84 11.45
CA VAL A 509 -4.88 -6.30 10.33
C VAL A 509 -4.94 -7.25 9.14
N TYR A 510 -3.82 -7.87 8.77
CA TYR A 510 -3.74 -8.76 7.60
C TYR A 510 -3.89 -10.23 7.95
N GLY A 511 -3.83 -10.59 9.24
CA GLY A 511 -3.81 -11.98 9.69
C GLY A 511 -2.38 -12.54 9.83
N PRO A 512 -2.11 -13.39 10.84
CA PRO A 512 -0.79 -13.95 11.10
C PRO A 512 -0.22 -14.78 9.93
N GLU A 513 -1.07 -15.35 9.09
CA GLU A 513 -0.71 -16.16 7.92
C GLU A 513 -0.16 -15.33 6.74
N ASN A 514 -0.50 -14.05 6.65
CA ASN A 514 -0.13 -13.16 5.54
C ASN A 514 1.12 -12.32 5.83
N VAL A 515 1.75 -12.54 6.99
CA VAL A 515 2.83 -11.71 7.51
C VAL A 515 4.14 -12.50 7.56
N LYS A 516 5.25 -11.87 7.14
CA LYS A 516 6.57 -12.50 7.11
C LYS A 516 7.49 -11.84 8.15
N PRO A 517 7.86 -12.57 9.22
CA PRO A 517 8.74 -12.04 10.24
C PRO A 517 10.19 -11.99 9.76
N ASN A 518 10.93 -11.04 10.29
CA ASN A 518 12.36 -10.91 10.09
C ASN A 518 13.10 -10.98 11.43
N LEU A 519 14.42 -10.94 11.35
CA LEU A 519 15.29 -11.14 12.51
C LEU A 519 15.16 -10.01 13.56
N ASP A 520 14.84 -8.80 13.13
CA ASP A 520 14.68 -7.64 14.02
C ASP A 520 13.35 -7.69 14.79
N ASP A 521 12.42 -8.56 14.39
CA ASP A 521 11.14 -8.78 15.08
C ASP A 521 11.26 -9.76 16.27
N VAL A 522 12.42 -10.40 16.45
CA VAL A 522 12.65 -11.34 17.54
C VAL A 522 13.02 -10.59 18.82
N ALA A 523 12.11 -10.58 19.80
CA ALA A 523 12.30 -9.87 21.06
C ALA A 523 13.40 -10.48 21.95
N ASP A 524 13.52 -11.81 21.97
CA ASP A 524 14.50 -12.53 22.78
C ASP A 524 15.89 -12.49 22.14
N ALA A 525 16.85 -11.84 22.82
CA ALA A 525 18.21 -11.65 22.32
C ALA A 525 18.97 -12.97 22.15
N GLY A 526 18.73 -13.96 23.02
CA GLY A 526 19.34 -15.29 22.93
C GLY A 526 18.84 -16.05 21.71
N VAL A 527 17.52 -16.06 21.50
CA VAL A 527 16.90 -16.64 20.30
C VAL A 527 17.39 -15.94 19.04
N ALA A 528 17.42 -14.60 19.02
CA ALA A 528 17.91 -13.83 17.89
C ALA A 528 19.38 -14.18 17.56
N GLN A 529 20.21 -14.41 18.59
CA GLN A 529 21.60 -14.81 18.41
C GLN A 529 21.73 -16.24 17.85
N THR A 530 20.90 -17.18 18.32
CA THR A 530 20.84 -18.54 17.76
C THR A 530 20.43 -18.53 16.29
N ILE A 531 19.38 -17.76 15.94
CA ILE A 531 18.93 -17.61 14.55
C ILE A 531 20.04 -16.95 13.70
N LYS A 532 20.76 -15.96 14.22
CA LYS A 532 21.93 -15.35 13.54
C LYS A 532 23.02 -16.38 13.24
N LYS A 533 23.40 -17.22 14.22
CA LYS A 533 24.41 -18.27 14.05
C LYS A 533 24.02 -19.24 12.92
N ILE A 534 22.77 -19.70 12.90
CA ILE A 534 22.24 -20.58 11.84
C ILE A 534 22.25 -19.86 10.48
N LYS A 535 21.72 -18.63 10.41
CA LYS A 535 21.60 -17.84 9.17
C LYS A 535 22.96 -17.59 8.50
N TYR A 536 23.97 -17.21 9.28
CA TYR A 536 25.28 -16.82 8.78
C TYR A 536 26.30 -17.98 8.76
N SER A 537 25.90 -19.22 9.03
CA SER A 537 26.78 -20.39 8.90
C SER A 537 27.32 -20.53 7.47
N GLU A 538 28.63 -20.67 7.32
CA GLU A 538 29.33 -20.70 6.02
C GLU A 538 29.68 -22.13 5.55
N SER A 539 29.68 -23.12 6.45
CA SER A 539 29.99 -24.53 6.14
C SER A 539 28.92 -25.49 6.67
N LEU A 540 28.76 -26.64 5.99
CA LEU A 540 27.77 -27.65 6.39
C LEU A 540 28.06 -28.21 7.79
N SER A 541 29.33 -28.40 8.12
CA SER A 541 29.79 -28.87 9.43
C SER A 541 29.48 -27.87 10.55
N SER A 542 29.73 -26.57 10.32
CA SER A 542 29.39 -25.51 11.28
C SER A 542 27.88 -25.42 11.51
N LEU A 543 27.09 -25.55 10.44
CA LEU A 543 25.62 -25.55 10.52
C LEU A 543 25.11 -26.78 11.30
N GLN A 544 25.62 -27.98 11.01
CA GLN A 544 25.24 -29.21 11.71
C GLN A 544 25.63 -29.17 13.20
N SER A 545 26.82 -28.65 13.52
CA SER A 545 27.24 -28.43 14.91
C SER A 545 26.29 -27.46 15.63
N THR A 546 25.97 -26.31 15.01
CA THR A 546 25.07 -25.32 15.61
C THR A 546 23.68 -25.92 15.86
N VAL A 547 23.16 -26.71 14.90
CA VAL A 547 21.86 -27.40 15.03
C VAL A 547 21.88 -28.47 16.12
N HIS A 548 23.01 -29.15 16.30
CA HIS A 548 23.20 -30.10 17.41
C HIS A 548 23.24 -29.39 18.76
N ASP A 549 23.99 -28.29 18.87
CA ASP A 549 24.11 -27.49 20.10
C ASP A 549 22.77 -26.90 20.55
N CYS A 550 21.87 -26.60 19.62
CA CYS A 550 20.52 -26.10 19.91
C CYS A 550 19.41 -27.13 19.68
N TYR A 551 19.72 -28.43 19.70
CA TYR A 551 18.77 -29.49 19.35
C TYR A 551 17.47 -29.43 20.16
N ASP A 552 17.57 -29.37 21.50
CA ASP A 552 16.40 -29.35 22.39
C ASP A 552 15.49 -28.13 22.13
N PHE A 553 16.11 -27.00 21.85
CA PHE A 553 15.42 -25.77 21.49
C PHE A 553 14.65 -25.91 20.16
N LEU A 554 15.29 -26.48 19.13
CA LEU A 554 14.65 -26.71 17.83
C LEU A 554 13.52 -27.73 17.91
N ALA A 555 13.69 -28.77 18.74
CA ALA A 555 12.69 -29.80 18.98
C ALA A 555 11.46 -29.20 19.70
N ALA A 556 11.67 -28.42 20.76
CA ALA A 556 10.61 -27.73 21.48
C ALA A 556 9.86 -26.71 20.59
N ALA A 557 10.57 -26.05 19.67
CA ALA A 557 9.96 -25.14 18.69
C ALA A 557 9.24 -25.86 17.54
N GLY A 558 9.36 -27.19 17.42
CA GLY A 558 8.82 -27.95 16.29
C GLY A 558 9.46 -27.60 14.95
N CYS A 559 10.70 -27.08 14.98
CA CYS A 559 11.44 -26.63 13.79
C CYS A 559 12.60 -27.58 13.42
N LEU A 560 12.78 -28.67 14.17
CA LEU A 560 13.83 -29.64 13.93
C LEU A 560 13.67 -30.30 12.56
N ARG A 561 14.75 -30.34 11.77
CA ARG A 561 14.79 -31.00 10.48
C ARG A 561 16.16 -31.56 10.15
N PRO A 562 16.25 -32.60 9.28
CA PRO A 562 17.52 -33.06 8.75
C PRO A 562 18.21 -31.96 7.95
N ILE A 563 19.49 -31.71 8.24
CA ILE A 563 20.33 -30.77 7.50
C ILE A 563 21.27 -31.57 6.60
N THR A 564 20.97 -31.57 5.31
CA THR A 564 21.70 -32.30 4.27
C THR A 564 22.50 -31.37 3.36
N SER A 565 22.13 -30.09 3.32
CA SER A 565 22.73 -29.05 2.49
C SER A 565 22.80 -27.72 3.22
N LEU A 566 23.78 -26.89 2.87
CA LEU A 566 23.90 -25.51 3.38
C LEU A 566 22.68 -24.64 3.06
N ARG A 567 21.86 -25.00 2.07
CA ARG A 567 20.64 -24.25 1.72
C ARG A 567 19.49 -24.49 2.70
N ASP A 568 19.54 -25.60 3.46
CA ASP A 568 18.48 -25.98 4.39
C ASP A 568 18.35 -24.99 5.56
N LYS A 569 19.42 -24.22 5.83
CA LYS A 569 19.42 -23.14 6.84
C LYS A 569 18.39 -22.06 6.55
N ASP A 570 18.08 -21.75 5.29
CA ASP A 570 17.13 -20.70 4.95
C ASP A 570 15.71 -21.07 5.38
N MET A 571 15.33 -22.34 5.19
CA MET A 571 14.03 -22.83 5.65
C MET A 571 13.98 -22.96 7.18
N LEU A 572 15.05 -23.45 7.81
CA LEU A 572 15.13 -23.52 9.28
C LEU A 572 15.03 -22.14 9.93
N VAL A 573 15.72 -21.13 9.39
CA VAL A 573 15.63 -19.74 9.86
C VAL A 573 14.21 -19.20 9.69
N ASN A 574 13.57 -19.44 8.55
CA ASN A 574 12.20 -18.99 8.33
C ASN A 574 11.21 -19.66 9.30
N ASP A 575 11.33 -20.97 9.53
CA ASP A 575 10.47 -21.70 10.46
C ASP A 575 10.64 -21.21 11.90
N LEU A 576 11.89 -20.93 12.32
CA LEU A 576 12.18 -20.33 13.62
C LEU A 576 11.58 -18.92 13.75
N LEU A 577 11.75 -18.07 12.74
CA LEU A 577 11.17 -16.72 12.78
C LEU A 577 9.65 -16.78 12.87
N ILE A 578 9.00 -17.64 12.06
CA ILE A 578 7.54 -17.85 12.10
C ILE A 578 7.11 -18.39 13.47
N HIS A 579 7.81 -19.39 14.02
CA HIS A 579 7.48 -19.96 15.31
C HIS A 579 7.56 -18.91 16.44
N HIS A 580 8.70 -18.21 16.51
CA HIS A 580 9.02 -17.32 17.61
C HIS A 580 8.27 -15.98 17.56
N VAL A 581 7.96 -15.47 16.37
CA VAL A 581 7.32 -14.16 16.24
C VAL A 581 5.80 -14.27 16.07
N ILE A 582 5.30 -15.36 15.46
CA ILE A 582 3.90 -15.50 15.07
C ILE A 582 3.20 -16.69 15.75
N LYS A 583 3.68 -17.93 15.56
CA LYS A 583 2.91 -19.11 16.00
C LYS A 583 2.68 -19.14 17.52
N ARG A 584 3.69 -18.79 18.31
CA ARG A 584 3.58 -18.80 19.78
C ARG A 584 2.51 -17.83 20.30
N ILE A 585 2.25 -16.74 19.58
CA ILE A 585 1.33 -15.69 20.02
C ILE A 585 -0.08 -15.85 19.45
N ILE A 586 -0.39 -16.91 18.68
CA ILE A 586 -1.71 -17.06 18.04
C ILE A 586 -2.85 -16.96 19.06
N SER A 587 -2.78 -17.69 20.18
CA SER A 587 -3.86 -17.65 21.19
C SER A 587 -3.95 -16.29 21.91
N PRO A 588 -2.85 -15.68 22.40
CA PRO A 588 -2.87 -14.29 22.88
C PRO A 588 -3.40 -13.28 21.86
N LEU A 589 -2.97 -13.39 20.60
CA LEU A 589 -3.34 -12.52 19.49
C LEU A 589 -4.83 -12.60 19.22
N GLU A 590 -5.42 -13.79 19.16
CA GLU A 590 -6.85 -13.94 18.89
C GLU A 590 -7.70 -13.39 20.04
N SER A 591 -7.32 -13.67 21.29
CA SER A 591 -7.98 -13.08 22.48
C SER A 591 -7.91 -11.54 22.43
N PHE A 592 -6.73 -10.99 22.11
CA PHE A 592 -6.51 -9.56 21.98
C PHE A 592 -7.30 -8.93 20.82
N ARG A 593 -7.34 -9.56 19.65
CA ARG A 593 -8.16 -9.16 18.48
C ARG A 593 -9.63 -9.10 18.86
N GLN A 594 -10.13 -10.13 19.53
CA GLN A 594 -11.53 -10.15 19.98
C GLN A 594 -11.86 -9.01 20.94
N GLY A 595 -10.90 -8.59 21.77
CA GLY A 595 -11.01 -7.38 22.58
C GLY A 595 -11.07 -6.11 21.72
N LEU A 596 -10.17 -5.98 20.74
CA LEU A 596 -10.08 -4.82 19.85
C LEU A 596 -11.29 -4.62 18.94
N LYS A 597 -12.09 -5.66 18.63
CA LYS A 597 -13.38 -5.52 17.93
C LYS A 597 -14.40 -4.64 18.68
N THR A 598 -14.14 -4.34 19.96
CA THR A 598 -14.99 -3.44 20.74
C THR A 598 -15.16 -2.09 20.02
N LEU A 599 -16.41 -1.64 19.89
CA LEU A 599 -16.79 -0.41 19.18
C LEU A 599 -16.44 -0.42 17.68
N GLY A 600 -16.22 -1.60 17.07
CA GLY A 600 -15.93 -1.72 15.64
C GLY A 600 -14.53 -1.25 15.25
N LEU A 601 -13.62 -1.11 16.21
CA LEU A 601 -12.31 -0.52 15.96
C LEU A 601 -11.44 -1.42 15.09
N LEU A 602 -11.38 -2.73 15.37
CA LEU A 602 -10.55 -3.66 14.60
C LEU A 602 -10.99 -3.70 13.13
N GLU A 603 -12.29 -3.72 12.87
CA GLU A 603 -12.86 -3.73 11.52
C GLU A 603 -12.45 -2.46 10.74
N LYS A 604 -12.46 -1.29 11.40
CA LYS A 604 -11.95 -0.04 10.80
C LYS A 604 -10.43 -0.04 10.61
N MET A 605 -9.67 -0.70 11.51
CA MET A 605 -8.23 -0.89 11.33
C MET A 605 -7.92 -1.79 10.14
N GLU A 606 -8.70 -2.85 9.94
CA GLU A 606 -8.58 -3.78 8.81
C GLU A 606 -8.89 -3.11 7.47
N MET A 607 -9.92 -2.24 7.44
CA MET A 607 -10.27 -1.47 6.25
C MET A 607 -9.30 -0.31 5.95
N HIS A 608 -8.66 0.28 6.97
CA HIS A 608 -7.75 1.43 6.81
C HIS A 608 -6.39 1.23 7.54
N PRO A 609 -5.57 0.22 7.15
CA PRO A 609 -4.36 -0.15 7.89
C PRO A 609 -3.33 0.98 7.98
N ASP A 610 -3.14 1.72 6.88
CA ASP A 610 -2.14 2.79 6.78
C ASP A 610 -2.46 3.99 7.68
N ALA A 611 -3.75 4.31 7.83
CA ALA A 611 -4.21 5.38 8.72
C ALA A 611 -3.90 5.03 10.19
N PHE A 612 -4.22 3.80 10.60
CA PHE A 612 -4.08 3.33 11.98
C PHE A 612 -2.67 2.90 12.37
N SER A 613 -1.83 2.46 11.42
CA SER A 613 -0.44 2.06 11.70
C SER A 613 0.32 3.17 12.43
N SER A 614 0.02 4.42 12.08
CA SER A 614 0.63 5.61 12.67
C SER A 614 0.29 5.86 14.15
N LEU A 615 -0.82 5.30 14.64
CA LEU A 615 -1.34 5.42 16.01
C LEU A 615 -0.93 4.25 16.89
N PHE A 616 -0.84 3.05 16.33
CA PHE A 616 -0.55 1.83 17.09
C PHE A 616 0.95 1.52 17.14
N CYS A 617 1.66 1.67 16.01
CA CYS A 617 3.05 1.25 15.92
C CYS A 617 3.99 2.24 16.61
N HIS A 618 5.04 1.70 17.22
CA HIS A 618 6.17 2.47 17.69
C HIS A 618 6.84 3.21 16.53
N LYS A 619 7.09 4.50 16.75
CA LYS A 619 7.91 5.32 15.87
C LYS A 619 9.09 5.81 16.70
N PRO A 620 10.34 5.55 16.26
CA PRO A 620 11.48 6.25 16.82
C PRO A 620 11.35 7.72 16.41
N GLU A 621 10.80 8.55 17.29
CA GLU A 621 10.91 9.99 17.16
C GLU A 621 12.34 10.36 17.57
N ASN A 622 13.22 10.52 16.58
CA ASN A 622 14.40 11.35 16.79
C ASN A 622 13.88 12.79 16.91
N LEU A 623 13.84 13.29 18.14
CA LEU A 623 13.64 14.72 18.42
C LEU A 623 14.72 15.50 17.66
N SER A 624 14.34 16.13 16.55
CA SER A 624 15.22 17.01 15.81
C SER A 624 15.25 18.39 16.45
N ALA A 625 16.35 19.13 16.30
CA ALA A 625 16.48 20.50 16.75
C ALA A 625 15.32 21.38 16.23
N GLU A 626 14.93 21.13 14.98
CA GLU A 626 13.79 21.80 14.33
C GLU A 626 12.45 21.49 15.02
N ALA A 627 12.18 20.23 15.36
CA ALA A 627 10.93 19.85 16.03
C ALA A 627 10.87 20.34 17.48
N LEU A 628 12.02 20.43 18.16
CA LEU A 628 12.14 21.01 19.50
C LEU A 628 11.93 22.53 19.48
N CYS A 629 12.50 23.22 18.50
CA CYS A 629 12.32 24.67 18.35
C CYS A 629 10.87 25.06 18.05
N ASP A 630 10.15 24.27 17.26
CA ASP A 630 8.72 24.48 16.98
C ASP A 630 7.85 24.42 18.26
N LEU A 631 8.37 23.88 19.38
CA LEU A 631 7.67 23.81 20.67
C LEU A 631 7.91 25.04 21.56
N PHE A 632 8.87 25.91 21.24
CA PHE A 632 9.22 27.08 22.05
C PHE A 632 8.84 28.39 21.36
N THR A 633 8.25 29.31 22.13
CA THR A 633 8.02 30.70 21.69
C THR A 633 9.05 31.59 22.35
N ILE A 634 9.96 32.20 21.56
CA ILE A 634 11.01 33.06 22.09
C ILE A 634 10.44 34.46 22.38
N HIS A 635 10.40 34.84 23.65
CA HIS A 635 10.06 36.20 24.08
C HIS A 635 11.35 36.95 24.42
N SER A 636 11.61 38.06 23.73
CA SER A 636 12.76 38.94 23.98
C SER A 636 12.31 40.27 24.58
N SER A 637 13.02 40.75 25.60
CA SER A 637 12.90 42.15 26.05
C SER A 637 13.58 43.07 25.03
N THR A 638 13.23 44.35 25.06
CA THR A 638 13.44 45.34 23.98
C THR A 638 14.88 45.68 23.63
N ASP A 639 15.90 45.09 24.27
CA ASP A 639 17.28 45.56 24.14
C ASP A 639 18.34 44.46 23.99
N VAL A 640 17.98 43.32 23.38
CA VAL A 640 18.96 42.28 23.02
C VAL A 640 18.76 41.84 21.57
N ASN A 641 19.88 41.69 20.86
CA ASN A 641 19.98 41.33 19.45
C ASN A 641 19.21 40.02 19.15
N LYS A 642 17.94 40.15 18.75
CA LYS A 642 16.96 39.04 18.60
C LYS A 642 17.44 37.91 17.70
N VAL A 643 18.24 38.25 16.70
CA VAL A 643 18.74 37.31 15.70
C VAL A 643 19.88 36.46 16.30
N GLY A 644 20.83 37.08 17.01
CA GLY A 644 21.98 36.38 17.57
C GLY A 644 21.63 35.36 18.66
N ALA A 645 20.62 35.63 19.50
CA ALA A 645 20.18 34.70 20.54
C ALA A 645 19.40 33.50 19.97
N ALA A 646 18.56 33.74 18.95
CA ALA A 646 17.85 32.68 18.24
C ALA A 646 18.82 31.80 17.44
N ASP A 647 19.80 32.42 16.77
CA ASP A 647 20.84 31.69 16.02
C ASP A 647 21.74 30.88 16.95
N PHE A 648 22.09 31.41 18.13
CA PHE A 648 22.84 30.67 19.15
C PHE A 648 22.05 29.46 19.68
N TRP A 649 20.76 29.63 19.97
CA TRP A 649 19.89 28.53 20.42
C TRP A 649 19.71 27.45 19.34
N MET A 650 19.50 27.87 18.09
CA MET A 650 19.43 26.97 16.93
C MET A 650 20.75 26.21 16.73
N GLY A 651 21.89 26.91 16.83
CA GLY A 651 23.22 26.32 16.75
C GLY A 651 23.44 25.29 17.85
N TYR A 652 23.14 25.63 19.10
CA TYR A 652 23.24 24.71 20.24
C TYR A 652 22.41 23.44 20.06
N LEU A 653 21.15 23.56 19.62
CA LEU A 653 20.30 22.38 19.41
C LEU A 653 20.78 21.51 18.24
N GLN A 654 21.29 22.13 17.16
CA GLN A 654 21.88 21.41 16.04
C GLN A 654 23.17 20.69 16.45
N ASP A 655 24.01 21.31 17.28
CA ASP A 655 25.23 20.70 17.81
C ASP A 655 24.89 19.50 18.69
N VAL A 656 23.88 19.59 19.56
CA VAL A 656 23.39 18.47 20.37
C VAL A 656 22.84 17.33 19.50
N GLU A 657 22.11 17.65 18.43
CA GLU A 657 21.59 16.67 17.46
C GLU A 657 22.74 15.96 16.71
N ASN A 658 23.80 16.70 16.33
CA ASN A 658 24.96 16.16 15.63
C ASN A 658 25.88 15.34 16.54
N ILE A 659 26.01 15.68 17.82
CA ILE A 659 26.83 14.94 18.80
C ILE A 659 26.29 13.52 19.03
N ARG A 660 24.97 13.31 18.98
CA ARG A 660 24.37 11.95 19.02
C ARG A 660 24.71 11.09 17.80
N GLY A 661 25.05 11.71 16.66
CA GLY A 661 25.46 11.01 15.43
C GLY A 661 26.91 10.52 15.45
N MET A 662 27.74 10.97 16.39
CA MET A 662 29.18 10.65 16.45
C MET A 662 29.58 9.65 17.56
N LEU A 663 28.65 9.16 18.38
CA LEU A 663 28.94 8.13 19.38
C LEU A 663 28.52 6.74 18.86
N PRO A 664 29.45 5.83 18.53
CA PRO A 664 29.12 4.44 18.32
C PRO A 664 28.86 3.79 19.69
N ASN A 665 27.67 3.20 19.84
CA ASN A 665 27.32 2.20 20.87
C ASN A 665 28.15 2.26 22.18
N CYS A 666 27.76 3.12 23.12
CA CYS A 666 28.03 2.83 24.52
C CYS A 666 26.75 2.27 25.15
N GLY A 667 26.87 1.03 25.65
CA GLY A 667 25.80 0.27 26.26
C GLY A 667 25.15 1.01 27.43
N ALA A 668 23.83 0.84 27.54
CA ALA A 668 23.08 1.31 28.69
C ALA A 668 23.30 0.35 29.88
N PHE A 669 23.78 0.92 30.97
CA PHE A 669 23.60 0.41 32.33
C PHE A 669 22.13 0.50 32.75
#